data_AF-M1UXL4-F1
#
_entry.id   AF-M1UXL4-F1
#
_cell.length_a   1.000
_cell.length_b   1.000
_cell.length_c   1.000
_cell.angle_alpha   90.00
_cell.angle_beta   90.00
_cell.angle_gamma   90.00
#
_symmetry.space_group_name_H-M   'P 1'
#
loop_
_entity.id
_entity.type
_entity.pdbx_description
1 polymer ?
#
loop_
_entity_poly.entity_id
_entity_poly.type
_entity_poly.pdbx_seq_one_letter_code
_entity_poly.pdbx_strand_id
1 'polypeptide(L)'
;MSTAEATINGTAQATAATAQEIKKAPRAATLVGPGPDNEVFRQGDPARIGGYVVEPLSWAERDPAPHLPTEPLSAEPVPPAVRPTPKPLLKVLMPVIMVALVLAMVGLMVISNGQLNPMVLIFPLMMAMSLMMMFAPAEGDDTDETRRTYLRHLDALRSKALKHAAAQRNHQWHRHPDPASLWSRLGTARMWERAAVDQDCLEIRFGLGTTRLDPAIIIKDSGAPEDLDPVCAVSLRHTIKAVGSVQSMPVAVQLQAFRFIALNGPQAHDLARAIILQLLYHHGPETVTIKVETTQNTGADWQWLKWVPHTRDPDSARHRILVVDSLLTNGTEHFIDDPYWTTIINVGAQTSTALGQRAEEEGLLLYVAEQLTVTTAQGVENLGTPDAVSANIALNFARHMTAFRRPTTADNQVSGELLPLLGIKDIAQLDDDTMWNHRNSDPNSRLRVPLGLSAAGSPMILDLKESARGGMGPHGLCIGATGSGKSELLRTLVVGLSIMHSPAELNLVLVDFKGGATFLGCEDLPHTSAVITNLEEESILVERMHDAISGEMNRRQEQLRKAGSFANVDDYNNAAQTRSDLQPMPALLIVIDEFSELLGQHPDFADLFVAVGRLGRSLHIHLLLASQRLEEGRLRGLDSHLSYRIGLKTFSATESRQVLGINDAYQLPAQPGVGFLKSDVESITRFQASYISGPLTRRIENSRAPARVRLFNGWEQESSEVTIERGTQTLIDAVVARAISAGASRGLSAHQIWLPPLPAEVSIGAVAEEIGGLAAVIGMIDRPYQQRQDPLIIDFSSTGGSGHWVVCGSPQSGKSTALRSIVVSLAATRNTESIRFYILDFSAGALKHLARLPHVAGLAEHKDPERVRRLVAEVLGLVNNPEPRHTFLIVDGWHTITQDFEELFDDFVHIASHGLAARVHLVLSTQRWSSIRPAIRDLIGGRLELKLGEAMDSLIDRKAQIRVPAQPGRGLNQQAEQILIALTSTQDIAHVSAVAEAAGQQPVPQLQMLPNDIAVHELESTSAPGIPFARGGAQLSTLCWDPAASRHLLAFGSQGCGKSTLIRTVATGLTSLGRENARLVVFDFRRSHLGVFPAEMVAAYCASSAAAHKTISDLVTTLSGRLPGSEITAQELKERSWWNGPDIFLVIDDYDLLPAGLLHPLKEIIPHARDVGLHIVMARKAGGAARALYDPVLAEIKDQAPQVVLFSADREEGPILGIKAETLPVGRAKMQIRGTAVGMVQIARLGGQS
;
A
#
# COMPACT_ATOMS: atom_id res chain seq x y z
N MET A 1 19.47 -2.57 -53.02
CA MET A 1 20.77 -3.24 -53.28
C MET A 1 21.07 -4.09 -52.07
N SER A 2 21.31 -5.41 -52.09
CA SER A 2 21.45 -6.47 -53.10
C SER A 2 21.68 -7.70 -52.20
N THR A 3 20.70 -8.60 -51.99
CA THR A 3 20.53 -9.91 -52.67
C THR A 3 21.64 -10.95 -52.49
N ALA A 4 21.20 -12.22 -52.31
CA ALA A 4 21.87 -13.55 -52.39
C ALA A 4 22.02 -14.24 -51.01
N GLU A 5 21.30 -15.30 -50.59
CA GLU A 5 20.70 -16.49 -51.24
C GLU A 5 21.69 -17.50 -51.87
N ALA A 6 21.65 -18.75 -51.33
CA ALA A 6 21.99 -20.09 -51.88
C ALA A 6 22.52 -20.97 -50.71
N THR A 7 21.87 -21.99 -50.14
CA THR A 7 21.08 -23.15 -50.61
C THR A 7 21.88 -24.19 -51.43
N ILE A 8 21.85 -25.46 -50.98
CA ILE A 8 21.67 -26.76 -51.69
C ILE A 8 22.18 -27.87 -50.75
N ASN A 9 21.35 -28.73 -50.13
CA ASN A 9 20.53 -29.87 -50.61
C ASN A 9 21.29 -31.15 -51.02
N GLY A 10 20.83 -32.29 -50.47
CA GLY A 10 21.02 -33.64 -51.05
C GLY A 10 20.79 -34.78 -50.04
N THR A 11 19.55 -35.30 -49.90
CA THR A 11 19.05 -36.63 -50.39
C THR A 11 19.36 -37.83 -49.47
N ALA A 12 18.52 -38.86 -49.23
CA ALA A 12 17.19 -39.25 -49.73
C ALA A 12 16.59 -40.36 -48.81
N GLN A 13 15.32 -40.68 -49.07
CA GLN A 13 14.39 -41.59 -48.37
C GLN A 13 14.63 -43.11 -48.56
N ALA A 14 13.99 -43.86 -47.63
CA ALA A 14 13.30 -45.15 -47.77
C ALA A 14 14.10 -46.47 -47.80
N THR A 15 13.73 -47.41 -46.92
CA THR A 15 13.02 -48.67 -47.27
C THR A 15 12.71 -49.53 -46.03
N ALA A 16 11.58 -50.23 -46.09
CA ALA A 16 11.04 -51.14 -45.08
C ALA A 16 11.42 -52.61 -45.36
N ALA A 17 11.28 -53.43 -44.31
CA ALA A 17 11.17 -54.90 -44.28
C ALA A 17 12.44 -55.74 -44.56
N THR A 18 12.82 -56.59 -43.60
CA THR A 18 12.67 -58.07 -43.65
C THR A 18 13.70 -58.71 -42.70
N ALA A 19 13.26 -59.37 -41.63
CA ALA A 19 14.06 -60.39 -40.95
C ALA A 19 13.12 -61.39 -40.27
N GLN A 20 13.00 -62.57 -40.87
CA GLN A 20 12.29 -63.73 -40.35
C GLN A 20 13.32 -64.82 -39.97
N GLU A 21 13.14 -65.32 -38.74
CA GLU A 21 13.43 -66.67 -38.22
C GLU A 21 14.86 -67.23 -38.13
N ILE A 22 15.26 -67.62 -36.89
CA ILE A 22 15.50 -69.02 -36.48
C ILE A 22 15.26 -69.15 -34.95
N LYS A 23 14.80 -70.35 -34.55
CA LYS A 23 14.03 -70.75 -33.35
C LYS A 23 14.81 -70.96 -32.04
N LYS A 24 14.10 -70.64 -30.94
CA LYS A 24 13.92 -71.32 -29.62
C LYS A 24 15.11 -71.73 -28.74
N ALA A 25 15.19 -71.10 -27.56
CA ALA A 25 15.50 -71.71 -26.25
C ALA A 25 14.72 -70.95 -25.13
N PRO A 26 14.43 -71.55 -23.95
CA PRO A 26 13.30 -71.16 -23.09
C PRO A 26 13.61 -70.04 -22.07
N ARG A 27 12.54 -69.31 -21.73
CA ARG A 27 12.35 -68.28 -20.70
C ARG A 27 13.30 -68.36 -19.48
N ALA A 28 14.12 -67.32 -19.29
CA ALA A 28 14.56 -66.85 -17.98
C ALA A 28 13.64 -65.71 -17.52
N ALA A 29 13.21 -65.75 -16.26
CA ALA A 29 12.24 -64.85 -15.68
C ALA A 29 12.70 -63.39 -15.73
N THR A 30 11.81 -62.54 -16.25
CA THR A 30 11.86 -61.09 -16.30
C THR A 30 12.14 -60.51 -14.90
N LEU A 31 13.24 -59.78 -14.73
CA LEU A 31 13.38 -58.77 -13.67
C LEU A 31 12.33 -57.70 -13.97
N VAL A 32 11.24 -57.73 -13.22
CA VAL A 32 10.18 -56.72 -13.25
C VAL A 32 10.80 -55.40 -12.79
N GLY A 33 11.05 -54.50 -13.75
CA GLY A 33 11.24 -53.08 -13.45
C GLY A 33 9.97 -52.53 -12.78
N PRO A 34 10.08 -51.54 -11.90
CA PRO A 34 8.91 -50.96 -11.26
C PRO A 34 8.02 -50.32 -12.34
N GLY A 35 6.75 -50.75 -12.37
CA GLY A 35 5.73 -50.21 -13.28
C GLY A 35 5.35 -48.76 -12.93
N PRO A 36 4.72 -48.04 -13.88
CA PRO A 36 4.51 -46.61 -13.81
C PRO A 36 3.17 -46.31 -13.14
N ASP A 37 3.15 -46.24 -11.82
CA ASP A 37 2.05 -45.64 -11.05
C ASP A 37 2.67 -44.90 -9.85
N ASN A 38 3.23 -43.73 -10.14
CA ASN A 38 3.44 -42.61 -9.22
C ASN A 38 3.90 -41.42 -10.07
N GLU A 39 2.91 -40.68 -10.57
CA GLU A 39 3.10 -39.45 -11.31
C GLU A 39 3.68 -38.34 -10.40
N VAL A 40 4.68 -37.64 -10.96
CA VAL A 40 5.17 -36.30 -10.60
C VAL A 40 6.14 -36.17 -9.41
N PHE A 41 7.35 -36.74 -9.53
CA PHE A 41 8.55 -36.02 -9.10
C PHE A 41 9.05 -35.19 -10.28
N ARG A 42 8.65 -33.91 -10.32
CA ARG A 42 9.20 -32.93 -11.26
C ARG A 42 10.70 -32.82 -11.04
N GLN A 43 11.45 -32.86 -12.15
CA GLN A 43 12.76 -32.22 -12.23
C GLN A 43 12.67 -30.79 -11.69
N GLY A 44 13.56 -30.45 -10.76
CA GLY A 44 13.72 -29.10 -10.25
C GLY A 44 13.30 -28.95 -8.79
N ASP A 45 14.08 -29.54 -7.89
CA ASP A 45 14.18 -29.01 -6.52
C ASP A 45 15.67 -28.76 -6.24
N PRO A 46 16.23 -27.64 -6.75
CA PRO A 46 17.58 -27.24 -6.42
C PRO A 46 17.58 -26.65 -5.00
N ALA A 47 18.21 -27.37 -4.08
CA ALA A 47 18.82 -26.86 -2.85
C ALA A 47 17.98 -25.89 -2.00
N ARG A 48 17.35 -26.43 -0.94
CA ARG A 48 17.38 -25.71 0.34
C ARG A 48 18.85 -25.57 0.76
N ILE A 49 19.14 -24.41 1.35
CA ILE A 49 20.40 -23.97 1.97
C ILE A 49 21.29 -23.14 1.02
N GLY A 50 21.50 -21.89 1.44
CA GLY A 50 22.29 -20.89 0.73
C GLY A 50 23.68 -21.39 0.35
N GLY A 51 23.97 -21.28 -0.95
CA GLY A 51 25.30 -21.21 -1.55
C GLY A 51 26.40 -21.91 -0.76
N TYR A 52 26.48 -23.22 -0.94
CA TYR A 52 27.58 -24.05 -0.48
C TYR A 52 27.76 -24.18 1.05
N VAL A 53 26.96 -23.53 1.90
CA VAL A 53 26.98 -23.81 3.34
C VAL A 53 25.98 -24.92 3.63
N VAL A 54 26.32 -25.92 4.41
CA VAL A 54 25.41 -27.03 4.77
C VAL A 54 25.29 -27.08 6.29
N GLU A 55 24.10 -26.77 6.80
CA GLU A 55 23.85 -26.76 8.24
C GLU A 55 23.75 -28.19 8.81
N PRO A 56 24.17 -28.42 10.07
CA PRO A 56 23.96 -29.70 10.73
C PRO A 56 22.47 -30.00 10.86
N LEU A 57 22.06 -31.22 10.47
CA LEU A 57 20.69 -31.69 10.63
C LEU A 57 20.55 -32.43 11.96
N SER A 58 19.46 -32.16 12.68
CA SER A 58 19.03 -33.03 13.76
C SER A 58 18.42 -34.33 13.20
N TRP A 59 18.34 -35.37 14.02
CA TRP A 59 17.77 -36.66 13.61
C TRP A 59 16.35 -36.55 13.05
N ALA A 60 15.52 -35.65 13.59
CA ALA A 60 14.14 -35.44 13.18
C ALA A 60 13.99 -34.73 11.81
N GLU A 61 15.04 -34.03 11.36
CA GLU A 61 15.04 -33.27 10.10
C GLU A 61 15.56 -34.08 8.91
N ARG A 62 16.06 -35.30 9.15
CA ARG A 62 16.53 -36.19 8.09
C ARG A 62 15.37 -36.69 7.22
N ASP A 63 15.68 -36.96 5.96
CA ASP A 63 14.77 -37.67 5.07
C ASP A 63 14.52 -39.10 5.63
N PRO A 64 13.30 -39.44 6.05
CA PRO A 64 13.03 -40.70 6.71
C PRO A 64 13.23 -41.88 5.75
N ALA A 65 13.97 -42.90 6.20
CA ALA A 65 14.15 -44.11 5.42
C ALA A 65 12.78 -44.82 5.18
N PRO A 66 12.59 -45.47 4.03
CA PRO A 66 11.39 -46.26 3.75
C PRO A 66 11.08 -47.24 4.88
N HIS A 67 9.81 -47.37 5.26
CA HIS A 67 9.42 -48.19 6.40
C HIS A 67 9.80 -49.67 6.20
N LEU A 68 10.39 -50.26 7.25
CA LEU A 68 10.59 -51.71 7.32
C LEU A 68 9.26 -52.41 7.67
N PRO A 69 8.97 -53.57 7.07
CA PRO A 69 7.85 -54.39 7.50
C PRO A 69 8.05 -54.85 8.94
N THR A 70 7.05 -54.70 9.80
CA THR A 70 7.09 -55.14 11.21
C THR A 70 6.26 -56.39 11.47
N GLU A 71 5.39 -56.79 10.53
CA GLU A 71 4.54 -57.97 10.67
C GLU A 71 5.35 -59.27 10.47
N PRO A 72 5.39 -60.19 11.44
CA PRO A 72 6.09 -61.46 11.27
C PRO A 72 5.36 -62.37 10.28
N LEU A 73 6.12 -62.99 9.37
CA LEU A 73 5.56 -63.94 8.41
C LEU A 73 5.44 -65.32 9.05
N SER A 74 4.23 -65.87 9.16
CA SER A 74 4.00 -67.22 9.69
C SER A 74 3.62 -68.20 8.59
N ALA A 75 4.33 -69.32 8.51
CA ALA A 75 3.88 -70.47 7.74
C ALA A 75 2.80 -71.25 8.53
N GLU A 76 1.78 -71.74 7.82
CA GLU A 76 0.78 -72.64 8.41
C GLU A 76 1.33 -74.07 8.54
N PRO A 77 0.88 -74.85 9.54
CA PRO A 77 1.35 -76.22 9.73
C PRO A 77 1.05 -77.06 8.49
N VAL A 78 1.98 -77.95 8.13
CA VAL A 78 1.82 -78.84 6.98
C VAL A 78 0.62 -79.78 7.24
N PRO A 79 -0.29 -79.99 6.28
CA PRO A 79 -1.41 -80.91 6.44
C PRO A 79 -0.95 -82.34 6.76
N PRO A 80 -1.66 -83.08 7.63
CA PRO A 80 -1.31 -84.46 7.96
C PRO A 80 -1.51 -85.40 6.76
N ALA A 81 -0.68 -86.43 6.66
CA ALA A 81 -0.79 -87.45 5.63
C ALA A 81 -2.03 -88.33 5.85
N VAL A 82 -2.91 -88.43 4.85
CA VAL A 82 -4.06 -89.35 4.90
C VAL A 82 -3.57 -90.78 4.69
N ARG A 83 -3.64 -91.60 5.75
CA ARG A 83 -3.42 -93.05 5.64
C ARG A 83 -4.65 -93.69 4.98
N PRO A 84 -4.51 -94.46 3.87
CA PRO A 84 -5.64 -95.21 3.34
C PRO A 84 -6.08 -96.21 4.41
N THR A 85 -7.30 -96.05 4.93
CA THR A 85 -7.87 -97.04 5.84
C THR A 85 -8.00 -98.36 5.06
N PRO A 86 -7.39 -99.48 5.53
CA PRO A 86 -7.59 -100.75 4.87
C PRO A 86 -9.07 -101.11 5.00
N LYS A 87 -9.79 -101.19 3.87
CA LYS A 87 -11.13 -101.78 3.85
C LYS A 87 -11.00 -103.18 4.47
N PRO A 88 -11.72 -103.51 5.57
CA PRO A 88 -11.60 -104.83 6.18
C PRO A 88 -11.97 -105.89 5.13
N LEU A 89 -11.05 -106.82 4.86
CA LEU A 89 -11.21 -107.94 3.92
C LEU A 89 -12.53 -108.73 4.15
N LEU A 90 -13.07 -108.67 5.37
CA LEU A 90 -14.36 -109.26 5.73
C LEU A 90 -15.55 -108.67 4.94
N LYS A 91 -15.50 -107.41 4.52
CA LYS A 91 -16.56 -106.75 3.72
C LYS A 91 -16.61 -107.23 2.26
N VAL A 92 -15.53 -107.83 1.75
CA VAL A 92 -15.47 -108.35 0.37
C VAL A 92 -15.89 -109.83 0.31
N LEU A 93 -15.75 -110.58 1.41
CA LEU A 93 -16.05 -112.02 1.46
C LEU A 93 -17.51 -112.35 1.85
N MET A 94 -18.19 -111.45 2.58
CA MET A 94 -19.57 -111.65 3.08
C MET A 94 -20.64 -111.95 2.01
N PRO A 95 -20.65 -111.30 0.83
CA PRO A 95 -21.64 -111.60 -0.21
C PRO A 95 -21.47 -113.01 -0.81
N VAL A 96 -20.22 -113.47 -0.95
CA VAL A 96 -19.90 -114.78 -1.52
C VAL A 96 -20.29 -115.90 -0.55
N ILE A 97 -20.03 -115.71 0.74
CA ILE A 97 -20.43 -116.65 1.80
C ILE A 97 -21.95 -116.77 1.89
N MET A 98 -22.68 -115.65 1.83
CA MET A 98 -24.15 -115.69 1.87
C MET A 98 -24.76 -116.38 0.64
N VAL A 99 -24.22 -116.14 -0.56
CA VAL A 99 -24.68 -116.84 -1.78
C VAL A 99 -24.42 -118.35 -1.71
N ALA A 100 -23.26 -118.75 -1.17
CA ALA A 100 -22.95 -120.17 -0.95
C ALA A 100 -23.89 -120.84 0.06
N LEU A 101 -24.26 -120.15 1.15
CA LEU A 101 -25.20 -120.63 2.16
C LEU A 101 -26.63 -120.80 1.62
N VAL A 102 -27.07 -119.87 0.75
CA VAL A 102 -28.38 -119.98 0.09
C VAL A 102 -28.40 -121.17 -0.88
N LEU A 103 -27.34 -121.37 -1.69
CA LEU A 103 -27.25 -122.51 -2.62
C LEU A 103 -27.16 -123.85 -1.87
N ALA A 104 -26.44 -123.91 -0.75
CA ALA A 104 -26.34 -125.11 0.08
C ALA A 104 -27.68 -125.50 0.71
N MET A 105 -28.47 -124.52 1.17
CA MET A 105 -29.77 -124.81 1.79
C MET A 105 -30.83 -125.23 0.76
N VAL A 106 -30.83 -124.64 -0.44
CA VAL A 106 -31.69 -125.08 -1.56
C VAL A 106 -31.33 -126.49 -2.02
N GLY A 107 -30.03 -126.82 -2.10
CA GLY A 107 -29.57 -128.18 -2.42
C GLY A 107 -29.98 -129.23 -1.38
N LEU A 108 -29.91 -128.90 -0.09
CA LEU A 108 -30.31 -129.80 0.99
C LEU A 108 -31.82 -130.08 0.98
N MET A 109 -32.63 -129.09 0.59
CA MET A 109 -34.09 -129.20 0.53
C MET A 109 -34.56 -130.11 -0.64
N VAL A 110 -33.76 -130.25 -1.71
CA VAL A 110 -34.08 -131.13 -2.86
C VAL A 110 -33.72 -132.60 -2.60
N ILE A 111 -32.80 -132.89 -1.67
CA ILE A 111 -32.36 -134.25 -1.35
C ILE A 111 -33.15 -134.85 -0.17
N SER A 112 -33.72 -134.01 0.70
CA SER A 112 -34.53 -134.41 1.84
C SER A 112 -36.00 -134.58 1.45
N ASN A 113 -36.43 -135.82 1.18
CA ASN A 113 -37.81 -136.18 0.87
C ASN A 113 -38.72 -136.23 2.13
N GLY A 114 -38.82 -135.08 2.82
CA GLY A 114 -39.59 -134.91 4.07
C GLY A 114 -40.62 -133.78 3.96
N GLN A 115 -41.80 -133.97 4.58
CA GLN A 115 -42.96 -133.08 4.51
C GLN A 115 -42.62 -131.60 4.79
N LEU A 116 -43.08 -130.72 3.88
CA LEU A 116 -42.81 -129.28 3.87
C LEU A 116 -43.59 -128.55 4.99
N ASN A 117 -42.87 -127.82 5.85
CA ASN A 117 -43.45 -126.87 6.80
C ASN A 117 -43.32 -125.42 6.24
N PRO A 118 -44.41 -124.66 6.06
CA PRO A 118 -44.41 -123.37 5.35
C PRO A 118 -43.52 -122.26 5.95
N MET A 119 -43.03 -122.40 7.18
CA MET A 119 -42.12 -121.43 7.81
C MET A 119 -40.72 -121.36 7.19
N VAL A 120 -40.29 -122.36 6.41
CA VAL A 120 -38.94 -122.40 5.79
C VAL A 120 -38.81 -121.46 4.57
N LEU A 121 -39.92 -120.98 3.99
CA LEU A 121 -39.93 -120.15 2.77
C LEU A 121 -39.76 -118.63 2.99
N ILE A 122 -39.86 -118.12 4.23
CA ILE A 122 -39.80 -116.67 4.51
C ILE A 122 -38.35 -116.16 4.66
N PHE A 123 -37.42 -117.01 5.10
CA PHE A 123 -36.03 -116.65 5.41
C PHE A 123 -35.21 -116.12 4.19
N PRO A 124 -35.37 -116.65 2.96
CA PRO A 124 -34.65 -116.12 1.79
C PRO A 124 -35.07 -114.69 1.41
N LEU A 125 -36.32 -114.30 1.67
CA LEU A 125 -36.87 -113.03 1.22
C LEU A 125 -36.35 -111.83 2.05
N MET A 126 -36.18 -112.00 3.36
CA MET A 126 -35.60 -110.96 4.24
C MET A 126 -34.11 -110.71 3.97
N MET A 127 -33.36 -111.75 3.63
CA MET A 127 -31.94 -111.64 3.30
C MET A 127 -31.69 -110.85 2.00
N ALA A 128 -32.63 -110.90 1.04
CA ALA A 128 -32.51 -110.16 -0.22
C ALA A 128 -32.70 -108.64 -0.06
N MET A 129 -33.63 -108.20 0.80
CA MET A 129 -33.82 -106.76 1.09
C MET A 129 -32.59 -106.13 1.77
N SER A 130 -31.89 -106.89 2.64
CA SER A 130 -30.66 -106.44 3.31
C SER A 130 -29.49 -106.16 2.35
N LEU A 131 -29.48 -106.75 1.16
CA LEU A 131 -28.39 -106.58 0.19
C LEU A 131 -28.46 -105.25 -0.57
N MET A 132 -29.66 -104.68 -0.74
CA MET A 132 -29.85 -103.41 -1.45
C MET A 132 -29.37 -102.19 -0.65
N MET A 133 -29.47 -102.21 0.68
CA MET A 133 -29.16 -101.06 1.54
C MET A 133 -27.64 -100.79 1.70
N MET A 134 -26.79 -101.69 1.21
CA MET A 134 -25.33 -101.63 1.35
C MET A 134 -24.61 -100.91 0.18
N PHE A 135 -25.33 -100.52 -0.88
CA PHE A 135 -24.74 -99.90 -2.09
C PHE A 135 -24.88 -98.36 -2.17
N ALA A 136 -25.30 -97.68 -1.10
CA ALA A 136 -25.31 -96.21 -1.05
C ALA A 136 -23.91 -95.63 -0.73
N PRO A 137 -23.38 -94.64 -1.49
CA PRO A 137 -22.04 -94.09 -1.26
C PRO A 137 -22.02 -93.10 -0.07
N ALA A 138 -20.91 -93.10 0.68
CA ALA A 138 -20.60 -92.10 1.72
C ALA A 138 -19.68 -91.01 1.16
N GLU A 139 -19.92 -89.74 1.52
CA GLU A 139 -19.08 -88.58 1.18
C GLU A 139 -17.64 -88.77 1.69
N GLY A 140 -16.66 -88.58 0.80
CA GLY A 140 -15.23 -88.62 1.11
C GLY A 140 -14.58 -87.26 0.85
N ASP A 141 -13.82 -86.78 1.82
CA ASP A 141 -13.02 -85.54 1.82
C ASP A 141 -11.93 -85.58 0.70
N ASP A 142 -11.95 -84.63 -0.23
CA ASP A 142 -11.10 -84.62 -1.42
C ASP A 142 -9.68 -84.11 -1.10
N THR A 143 -8.77 -85.05 -0.85
CA THR A 143 -7.36 -84.78 -0.46
C THR A 143 -6.60 -83.88 -1.43
N ASP A 144 -7.01 -83.80 -2.71
CA ASP A 144 -6.36 -82.95 -3.69
C ASP A 144 -6.75 -81.47 -3.53
N GLU A 145 -7.92 -81.18 -2.94
CA GLU A 145 -8.36 -79.82 -2.65
C GLU A 145 -7.59 -79.22 -1.46
N THR A 146 -7.32 -80.02 -0.43
CA THR A 146 -6.50 -79.62 0.74
C THR A 146 -5.07 -79.27 0.31
N ARG A 147 -4.44 -80.09 -0.55
CA ARG A 147 -3.10 -79.81 -1.11
C ARG A 147 -3.08 -78.54 -1.94
N ARG A 148 -4.06 -78.35 -2.83
CA ARG A 148 -4.16 -77.14 -3.67
C ARG A 148 -4.28 -75.88 -2.84
N THR A 149 -5.06 -75.94 -1.76
CA THR A 149 -5.25 -74.80 -0.84
C THR A 149 -3.95 -74.46 -0.10
N TYR A 150 -3.22 -75.47 0.39
CA TYR A 150 -1.94 -75.25 1.06
C TYR A 150 -0.85 -74.71 0.11
N LEU A 151 -0.78 -75.21 -1.13
CA LEU A 151 0.16 -74.68 -2.13
C LEU A 151 -0.14 -73.22 -2.50
N ARG A 152 -1.43 -72.82 -2.60
CA ARG A 152 -1.83 -71.42 -2.79
C ARG A 152 -1.41 -70.54 -1.60
N HIS A 153 -1.50 -71.07 -0.38
CA HIS A 153 -1.00 -70.38 0.82
C HIS A 153 0.52 -70.17 0.77
N LEU A 154 1.28 -71.20 0.35
CA LEU A 154 2.74 -71.05 0.16
C LEU A 154 3.08 -70.01 -0.92
N ASP A 155 2.33 -69.93 -2.02
CA ASP A 155 2.50 -68.89 -3.04
C ASP A 155 2.19 -67.48 -2.51
N ALA A 156 1.15 -67.35 -1.68
CA ALA A 156 0.82 -66.10 -1.00
C ALA A 156 1.90 -65.68 0.00
N LEU A 157 2.41 -66.63 0.80
CA LEU A 157 3.52 -66.43 1.75
C LEU A 157 4.79 -66.00 1.01
N ARG A 158 5.13 -66.68 -0.10
CA ARG A 158 6.25 -66.32 -0.97
C ARG A 158 6.12 -64.90 -1.50
N SER A 159 4.94 -64.52 -1.97
CA SER A 159 4.66 -63.18 -2.50
C SER A 159 4.81 -62.10 -1.43
N LYS A 160 4.33 -62.35 -0.19
CA LYS A 160 4.54 -61.45 0.95
C LYS A 160 6.02 -61.34 1.34
N ALA A 161 6.74 -62.46 1.39
CA ALA A 161 8.18 -62.48 1.69
C ALA A 161 9.01 -61.70 0.66
N LEU A 162 8.66 -61.79 -0.63
CA LEU A 162 9.32 -61.00 -1.67
C LEU A 162 9.03 -59.49 -1.54
N LYS A 163 7.81 -59.11 -1.12
CA LYS A 163 7.49 -57.71 -0.79
C LYS A 163 8.29 -57.21 0.40
N HIS A 164 8.43 -58.02 1.45
CA HIS A 164 9.27 -57.68 2.61
C HIS A 164 10.74 -57.54 2.20
N ALA A 165 11.25 -58.45 1.39
CA ALA A 165 12.62 -58.38 0.85
C ALA A 165 12.84 -57.11 0.01
N ALA A 166 11.87 -56.68 -0.79
CA ALA A 166 11.94 -55.44 -1.56
C ALA A 166 11.92 -54.19 -0.66
N ALA A 167 11.06 -54.16 0.35
CA ALA A 167 11.02 -53.07 1.34
C ALA A 167 12.32 -52.99 2.16
N GLN A 168 12.82 -54.15 2.63
CA GLN A 168 14.11 -54.27 3.32
C GLN A 168 15.26 -53.76 2.44
N ARG A 169 15.27 -54.13 1.14
CA ARG A 169 16.25 -53.62 0.18
C ARG A 169 16.14 -52.11 0.01
N ASN A 170 14.95 -51.56 -0.22
CA ASN A 170 14.75 -50.12 -0.40
C ASN A 170 15.20 -49.33 0.84
N HIS A 171 14.89 -49.83 2.04
CA HIS A 171 15.36 -49.25 3.29
C HIS A 171 16.89 -49.25 3.38
N GLN A 172 17.54 -50.39 3.11
CA GLN A 172 18.99 -50.51 3.19
C GLN A 172 19.73 -49.74 2.10
N TRP A 173 19.19 -49.68 0.88
CA TRP A 173 19.74 -48.86 -0.21
C TRP A 173 19.52 -47.37 0.01
N HIS A 174 18.48 -46.99 0.76
CA HIS A 174 18.35 -45.63 1.25
C HIS A 174 19.49 -45.33 2.22
N ARG A 175 19.70 -46.14 3.27
CA ARG A 175 20.75 -45.89 4.28
C ARG A 175 22.17 -45.98 3.71
N HIS A 176 22.42 -46.95 2.82
CA HIS A 176 23.73 -47.27 2.24
C HIS A 176 23.66 -47.27 0.69
N PRO A 177 23.56 -46.09 0.07
CA PRO A 177 23.50 -45.97 -1.39
C PRO A 177 24.80 -46.44 -2.05
N ASP A 178 24.74 -46.70 -3.36
CA ASP A 178 25.91 -47.08 -4.16
C ASP A 178 26.99 -45.96 -4.14
N PRO A 179 28.21 -46.24 -3.65
CA PRO A 179 29.30 -45.26 -3.58
C PRO A 179 29.65 -44.61 -4.93
N ALA A 180 29.53 -45.35 -6.04
CA ALA A 180 29.83 -44.83 -7.37
C ALA A 180 28.82 -43.77 -7.84
N SER A 181 27.64 -43.71 -7.23
CA SER A 181 26.56 -42.75 -7.55
C SER A 181 26.55 -41.51 -6.64
N LEU A 182 27.38 -41.46 -5.60
CA LEU A 182 27.31 -40.41 -4.58
C LEU A 182 27.60 -39.01 -5.14
N TRP A 183 28.46 -38.91 -6.16
CA TRP A 183 28.82 -37.63 -6.77
C TRP A 183 27.61 -36.88 -7.34
N SER A 184 26.59 -37.59 -7.85
CA SER A 184 25.37 -36.98 -8.39
C SER A 184 24.37 -36.58 -7.31
N ARG A 185 24.64 -36.92 -6.04
CA ARG A 185 23.77 -36.66 -4.89
C ARG A 185 24.33 -35.57 -3.96
N LEU A 186 25.45 -34.96 -4.33
CA LEU A 186 26.05 -33.84 -3.60
C LEU A 186 25.11 -32.63 -3.60
N GLY A 187 24.99 -31.95 -2.46
CA GLY A 187 24.08 -30.82 -2.27
C GLY A 187 22.61 -31.19 -2.02
N THR A 188 22.28 -32.48 -1.94
CA THR A 188 20.95 -32.92 -1.46
C THR A 188 20.90 -32.91 0.07
N ALA A 189 19.69 -32.95 0.65
CA ALA A 189 19.47 -32.99 2.11
C ALA A 189 20.14 -34.18 2.82
N ARG A 190 20.60 -35.18 2.06
CA ARG A 190 21.23 -36.40 2.56
C ARG A 190 22.75 -36.32 2.68
N MET A 191 23.35 -35.28 2.11
CA MET A 191 24.77 -34.99 2.28
C MET A 191 25.01 -34.43 3.69
N TRP A 192 25.98 -35.00 4.40
CA TRP A 192 26.35 -34.64 5.77
C TRP A 192 25.20 -34.75 6.79
N GLU A 193 24.27 -35.67 6.52
CA GLU A 193 23.11 -35.92 7.36
C GLU A 193 23.50 -36.56 8.71
N ARG A 194 24.63 -37.30 8.78
CA ARG A 194 25.08 -38.04 9.96
C ARG A 194 26.02 -37.21 10.83
N ALA A 195 25.61 -36.95 12.07
CA ALA A 195 26.37 -36.24 13.07
C ALA A 195 27.18 -37.21 13.94
N ALA A 196 28.19 -36.66 14.59
CA ALA A 196 29.13 -37.37 15.47
C ALA A 196 28.50 -38.16 16.63
N VAL A 197 27.29 -37.80 17.07
CA VAL A 197 26.60 -38.43 18.22
C VAL A 197 25.61 -39.51 17.82
N ASP A 198 25.35 -39.68 16.52
CA ASP A 198 24.34 -40.61 16.06
C ASP A 198 24.86 -42.05 16.06
N GLN A 199 23.93 -42.99 16.21
CA GLN A 199 24.24 -44.42 16.25
C GLN A 199 24.78 -44.95 14.92
N ASP A 200 24.41 -44.31 13.79
CA ASP A 200 24.82 -44.66 12.44
C ASP A 200 26.06 -43.89 11.95
N CYS A 201 26.70 -43.11 12.83
CA CYS A 201 27.97 -42.45 12.56
C CYS A 201 29.05 -43.51 12.27
N LEU A 202 29.83 -43.31 11.20
CA LEU A 202 30.88 -44.21 10.69
C LEU A 202 30.42 -45.64 10.31
N GLU A 203 29.12 -45.84 10.13
CA GLU A 203 28.56 -47.09 9.58
C GLU A 203 28.63 -47.07 8.04
N ILE A 204 29.57 -47.83 7.45
CA ILE A 204 29.93 -47.75 6.02
C ILE A 204 29.74 -49.09 5.31
N ARG A 205 29.24 -49.07 4.07
CA ARG A 205 29.06 -50.27 3.25
C ARG A 205 30.36 -50.64 2.54
N PHE A 206 30.74 -51.92 2.63
CA PHE A 206 31.95 -52.44 1.96
C PHE A 206 31.63 -53.20 0.66
N GLY A 207 30.37 -53.59 0.46
CA GLY A 207 29.96 -54.35 -0.70
C GLY A 207 28.52 -54.85 -0.61
N LEU A 208 28.19 -55.78 -1.49
CA LEU A 208 26.89 -56.45 -1.55
C LEU A 208 27.03 -57.92 -1.17
N GLY A 209 26.22 -58.34 -0.20
CA GLY A 209 26.21 -59.70 0.33
C GLY A 209 24.80 -60.28 0.44
N THR A 210 24.69 -61.39 1.16
CA THR A 210 23.41 -62.04 1.46
C THR A 210 23.04 -61.81 2.92
N THR A 211 21.85 -61.27 3.17
CA THR A 211 21.30 -61.14 4.53
C THR A 211 20.07 -62.02 4.71
N ARG A 212 19.66 -62.27 5.96
CA ARG A 212 18.39 -62.96 6.25
C ARG A 212 17.21 -61.99 6.03
N LEU A 213 16.06 -62.55 5.67
CA LEU A 213 14.81 -61.79 5.63
C LEU A 213 14.44 -61.32 7.04
N ASP A 214 14.09 -60.05 7.17
CA ASP A 214 13.68 -59.43 8.43
C ASP A 214 12.27 -58.80 8.27
N PRO A 215 11.27 -59.22 9.06
CA PRO A 215 11.29 -60.29 10.07
C PRO A 215 11.43 -61.68 9.45
N ALA A 216 12.10 -62.59 10.17
CA ALA A 216 12.28 -63.98 9.74
C ALA A 216 10.94 -64.74 9.65
N ILE A 217 10.85 -65.71 8.73
CA ILE A 217 9.66 -66.56 8.58
C ILE A 217 9.57 -67.52 9.77
N ILE A 218 8.50 -67.38 10.57
CA ILE A 218 8.20 -68.25 11.70
C ILE A 218 7.48 -69.51 11.21
N ILE A 219 8.04 -70.67 11.53
CA ILE A 219 7.46 -71.97 11.21
C ILE A 219 6.67 -72.44 12.44
N LYS A 220 5.36 -72.64 12.29
CA LYS A 220 4.54 -73.25 13.34
C LYS A 220 4.81 -74.77 13.39
N ASP A 221 4.93 -75.32 14.60
CA ASP A 221 5.22 -76.73 14.81
C ASP A 221 4.18 -77.61 14.09
N SER A 222 4.66 -78.47 13.19
CA SER A 222 3.83 -79.32 12.34
C SER A 222 3.83 -80.79 12.81
N GLY A 223 4.46 -81.12 13.94
CA GLY A 223 4.54 -82.50 14.45
C GLY A 223 5.65 -83.34 13.78
N ALA A 224 5.59 -84.66 13.94
CA ALA A 224 6.64 -85.57 13.48
C ALA A 224 6.71 -85.61 11.93
N PRO A 225 7.91 -85.55 11.31
CA PRO A 225 8.08 -85.52 9.85
C PRO A 225 7.44 -86.68 9.09
N GLU A 226 7.21 -87.80 9.78
CA GLU A 226 6.64 -89.04 9.27
C GLU A 226 5.11 -89.03 9.11
N ASP A 227 4.41 -88.07 9.73
CA ASP A 227 2.95 -87.94 9.69
C ASP A 227 2.46 -86.80 8.78
N LEU A 228 3.37 -86.15 8.03
CA LEU A 228 3.08 -84.98 7.18
C LEU A 228 2.93 -85.34 5.71
N ASP A 229 2.09 -84.59 4.97
CA ASP A 229 2.04 -84.73 3.50
C ASP A 229 3.40 -84.36 2.87
N PRO A 230 4.05 -85.30 2.13
CA PRO A 230 5.42 -85.12 1.66
C PRO A 230 5.55 -84.01 0.60
N VAL A 231 4.50 -83.75 -0.19
CA VAL A 231 4.53 -82.71 -1.24
C VAL A 231 4.47 -81.33 -0.61
N CYS A 232 3.58 -81.14 0.36
CA CYS A 232 3.46 -79.90 1.12
C CYS A 232 4.71 -79.61 1.97
N ALA A 233 5.29 -80.62 2.63
CA ALA A 233 6.51 -80.47 3.43
C ALA A 233 7.75 -80.06 2.61
N VAL A 234 7.96 -80.70 1.44
CA VAL A 234 9.08 -80.35 0.54
C VAL A 234 8.88 -78.95 -0.06
N SER A 235 7.64 -78.60 -0.44
CA SER A 235 7.31 -77.28 -1.01
C SER A 235 7.52 -76.15 0.00
N LEU A 236 7.18 -76.36 1.28
CA LEU A 236 7.47 -75.41 2.35
C LEU A 236 8.98 -75.20 2.51
N ARG A 237 9.77 -76.29 2.56
CA ARG A 237 11.24 -76.22 2.71
C ARG A 237 11.90 -75.51 1.53
N HIS A 238 11.46 -75.76 0.30
CA HIS A 238 11.94 -75.06 -0.89
C HIS A 238 11.56 -73.57 -0.88
N THR A 239 10.34 -73.24 -0.44
CA THR A 239 9.89 -71.85 -0.33
C THR A 239 10.73 -71.09 0.69
N ILE A 240 10.93 -71.63 1.90
CA ILE A 240 11.77 -71.03 2.93
C ILE A 240 13.22 -70.85 2.45
N LYS A 241 13.79 -71.85 1.76
CA LYS A 241 15.14 -71.73 1.19
C LYS A 241 15.23 -70.64 0.12
N ALA A 242 14.16 -70.42 -0.65
CA ALA A 242 14.14 -69.45 -1.75
C ALA A 242 13.89 -68.00 -1.30
N VAL A 243 13.11 -67.78 -0.24
CA VAL A 243 12.76 -66.42 0.25
C VAL A 243 13.29 -66.09 1.65
N GLY A 244 13.97 -67.02 2.32
CA GLY A 244 14.52 -66.81 3.67
C GLY A 244 15.78 -65.94 3.71
N SER A 245 16.37 -65.64 2.56
CA SER A 245 17.51 -64.73 2.44
C SER A 245 17.29 -63.72 1.31
N VAL A 246 17.86 -62.53 1.48
CA VAL A 246 17.82 -61.44 0.52
C VAL A 246 19.21 -61.25 -0.06
N GLN A 247 19.34 -61.47 -1.37
CA GLN A 247 20.57 -61.31 -2.12
C GLN A 247 20.84 -59.84 -2.47
N SER A 248 22.10 -59.51 -2.70
CA SER A 248 22.59 -58.18 -3.10
C SER A 248 22.19 -57.07 -2.11
N MET A 249 22.40 -57.35 -0.83
CA MET A 249 22.12 -56.43 0.27
C MET A 249 23.40 -55.73 0.72
N PRO A 250 23.36 -54.42 1.04
CA PRO A 250 24.50 -53.70 1.62
C PRO A 250 25.09 -54.42 2.83
N VAL A 251 26.39 -54.70 2.78
CA VAL A 251 27.16 -55.19 3.94
C VAL A 251 27.77 -53.97 4.63
N ALA A 252 27.07 -53.46 5.64
CA ALA A 252 27.51 -52.32 6.43
C ALA A 252 28.38 -52.77 7.61
N VAL A 253 29.49 -52.05 7.82
CA VAL A 253 30.46 -52.27 8.89
C VAL A 253 30.54 -50.99 9.72
N GLN A 254 30.50 -51.15 11.04
CA GLN A 254 30.72 -50.04 11.97
C GLN A 254 32.23 -49.82 12.14
N LEU A 255 32.78 -48.79 11.48
CA LEU A 255 34.22 -48.54 11.49
C LEU A 255 34.74 -48.16 12.87
N GLN A 256 33.91 -47.59 13.75
CA GLN A 256 34.29 -47.27 15.13
C GLN A 256 34.67 -48.52 15.95
N ALA A 257 34.20 -49.70 15.55
CA ALA A 257 34.53 -50.94 16.24
C ALA A 257 35.97 -51.41 15.97
N PHE A 258 36.63 -50.87 14.94
CA PHE A 258 37.94 -51.34 14.49
C PHE A 258 38.91 -50.17 14.29
N ARG A 259 40.00 -50.16 15.06
CA ARG A 259 41.06 -49.16 14.90
C ARG A 259 41.91 -49.40 13.65
N PHE A 260 42.16 -50.66 13.30
CA PHE A 260 43.01 -51.04 12.16
C PHE A 260 42.20 -51.78 11.11
N ILE A 261 42.25 -51.30 9.87
CA ILE A 261 41.59 -51.92 8.72
C ILE A 261 42.64 -52.11 7.62
N ALA A 262 42.91 -53.36 7.25
CA ALA A 262 43.84 -53.72 6.20
C ALA A 262 43.09 -54.23 4.97
N LEU A 263 43.31 -53.60 3.83
CA LEU A 263 42.77 -53.97 2.53
C LEU A 263 43.90 -54.52 1.65
N ASN A 264 43.79 -55.79 1.27
CA ASN A 264 44.72 -56.48 0.39
C ASN A 264 43.98 -56.94 -0.89
N GLY A 265 44.69 -57.18 -1.99
CA GLY A 265 44.12 -57.69 -3.24
C GLY A 265 44.03 -56.65 -4.36
N PRO A 266 43.75 -57.09 -5.59
CA PRO A 266 43.80 -56.26 -6.79
C PRO A 266 42.79 -55.10 -6.82
N GLN A 267 41.70 -55.19 -6.06
CA GLN A 267 40.64 -54.16 -5.98
C GLN A 267 40.68 -53.35 -4.67
N ALA A 268 41.75 -53.47 -3.88
CA ALA A 268 41.87 -52.80 -2.59
C ALA A 268 41.75 -51.25 -2.68
N HIS A 269 42.37 -50.63 -3.68
CA HIS A 269 42.29 -49.18 -3.91
C HIS A 269 40.88 -48.72 -4.31
N ASP A 270 40.15 -49.51 -5.09
CA ASP A 270 38.78 -49.19 -5.50
C ASP A 270 37.82 -49.23 -4.31
N LEU A 271 37.96 -50.24 -3.43
CA LEU A 271 37.19 -50.34 -2.20
C LEU A 271 37.57 -49.23 -1.20
N ALA A 272 38.85 -48.92 -1.05
CA ALA A 272 39.32 -47.84 -0.18
C ALA A 272 38.69 -46.49 -0.59
N ARG A 273 38.65 -46.19 -1.90
CA ARG A 273 37.94 -45.01 -2.43
C ARG A 273 36.44 -45.06 -2.13
N ALA A 274 35.80 -46.22 -2.28
CA ALA A 274 34.38 -46.39 -1.97
C ALA A 274 34.05 -46.12 -0.50
N ILE A 275 34.89 -46.59 0.43
CA ILE A 275 34.78 -46.32 1.87
C ILE A 275 34.92 -44.82 2.14
N ILE A 276 35.93 -44.20 1.56
CA ILE A 276 36.22 -42.78 1.78
C ILE A 276 35.11 -41.88 1.20
N LEU A 277 34.60 -42.16 0.01
CA LEU A 277 33.51 -41.36 -0.58
C LEU A 277 32.26 -41.39 0.30
N GLN A 278 31.91 -42.55 0.86
CA GLN A 278 30.78 -42.67 1.79
C GLN A 278 31.03 -41.89 3.09
N LEU A 279 32.25 -41.95 3.64
CA LEU A 279 32.63 -41.16 4.82
C LEU A 279 32.45 -39.66 4.57
N LEU A 280 32.99 -39.17 3.45
CA LEU A 280 32.92 -37.77 3.05
C LEU A 280 31.49 -37.31 2.72
N TYR A 281 30.66 -38.20 2.15
CA TYR A 281 29.28 -37.91 1.79
C TYR A 281 28.35 -37.84 3.00
N HIS A 282 28.43 -38.80 3.92
CA HIS A 282 27.49 -38.89 5.04
C HIS A 282 27.85 -37.98 6.22
N HIS A 283 29.12 -37.58 6.36
CA HIS A 283 29.60 -36.81 7.51
C HIS A 283 30.22 -35.50 7.06
N GLY A 284 29.97 -34.41 7.79
CA GLY A 284 30.63 -33.13 7.55
C GLY A 284 32.10 -33.11 8.02
N PRO A 285 32.88 -32.08 7.60
CA PRO A 285 34.29 -31.91 7.98
C PRO A 285 34.53 -31.77 9.50
N GLU A 286 33.52 -31.36 10.28
CA GLU A 286 33.54 -31.31 11.74
C GLU A 286 33.43 -32.71 12.40
N THR A 287 32.91 -33.68 11.66
CA THR A 287 32.70 -35.04 12.17
C THR A 287 33.85 -35.97 11.75
N VAL A 288 34.28 -35.91 10.49
CA VAL A 288 35.34 -36.76 9.93
C VAL A 288 36.41 -35.91 9.24
N THR A 289 37.69 -36.19 9.54
CA THR A 289 38.80 -35.75 8.70
C THR A 289 39.54 -36.95 8.12
N ILE A 290 40.23 -36.72 7.00
CA ILE A 290 40.99 -37.76 6.28
C ILE A 290 42.38 -37.23 5.98
N LYS A 291 43.40 -37.99 6.34
CA LYS A 291 44.80 -37.75 5.95
C LYS A 291 45.34 -38.99 5.25
N VAL A 292 46.23 -38.77 4.28
CA VAL A 292 46.90 -39.86 3.56
C VAL A 292 48.40 -39.79 3.79
N GLU A 293 48.99 -40.93 4.14
CA GLU A 293 50.43 -41.15 4.23
C GLU A 293 50.85 -42.13 3.11
N THR A 294 51.81 -41.74 2.27
CA THR A 294 52.20 -42.52 1.08
C THR A 294 53.66 -42.28 0.69
N THR A 295 54.26 -43.20 -0.06
CA THR A 295 55.59 -43.01 -0.65
C THR A 295 55.54 -42.04 -1.84
N GLN A 296 56.65 -41.34 -2.14
CA GLN A 296 56.70 -40.27 -3.17
C GLN A 296 56.22 -40.69 -4.57
N ASN A 297 56.16 -42.00 -4.90
CA ASN A 297 55.73 -42.50 -6.21
C ASN A 297 54.24 -42.89 -6.31
N THR A 298 53.54 -43.12 -5.19
CA THR A 298 52.14 -43.62 -5.16
C THR A 298 51.09 -42.54 -4.86
N GLY A 299 51.52 -41.31 -4.55
CA GLY A 299 50.63 -40.22 -4.16
C GLY A 299 49.63 -39.75 -5.21
N ALA A 300 49.76 -40.17 -6.48
CA ALA A 300 48.86 -39.81 -7.58
C ALA A 300 47.39 -40.25 -7.33
N ASP A 301 47.19 -41.43 -6.76
CA ASP A 301 45.85 -42.03 -6.57
C ASP A 301 44.99 -41.33 -5.51
N TRP A 302 45.62 -40.52 -4.66
CA TRP A 302 44.97 -39.79 -3.56
C TRP A 302 44.98 -38.26 -3.74
N GLN A 303 45.58 -37.74 -4.83
CA GLN A 303 45.66 -36.29 -5.07
C GLN A 303 44.31 -35.58 -5.09
N TRP A 304 43.23 -36.31 -5.37
CA TRP A 304 41.88 -35.76 -5.38
C TRP A 304 41.41 -35.29 -4.00
N LEU A 305 41.94 -35.86 -2.90
CA LEU A 305 41.55 -35.48 -1.55
C LEU A 305 41.91 -34.03 -1.20
N LYS A 306 42.89 -33.42 -1.88
CA LYS A 306 43.20 -32.00 -1.64
C LYS A 306 42.02 -31.05 -1.90
N TRP A 307 41.05 -31.49 -2.71
CA TRP A 307 39.88 -30.72 -3.08
C TRP A 307 38.76 -30.78 -2.05
N VAL A 308 38.75 -31.76 -1.14
CA VAL A 308 37.60 -31.93 -0.23
C VAL A 308 37.70 -31.01 0.99
N PRO A 309 36.57 -30.54 1.55
CA PRO A 309 36.56 -29.70 2.75
C PRO A 309 37.13 -30.39 3.99
N HIS A 310 37.03 -31.72 4.06
CA HIS A 310 37.46 -32.55 5.19
C HIS A 310 38.97 -32.57 5.41
N THR A 311 39.77 -32.06 4.47
CA THR A 311 41.24 -31.91 4.63
C THR A 311 41.67 -30.47 4.96
N ARG A 312 40.73 -29.54 5.17
CA ARG A 312 41.03 -28.12 5.46
C ARG A 312 41.62 -27.91 6.86
N ASP A 313 41.00 -28.56 7.84
CA ASP A 313 41.33 -28.40 9.25
C ASP A 313 41.30 -29.77 9.94
N PRO A 314 42.40 -30.53 9.89
CA PRO A 314 42.43 -31.91 10.39
C PRO A 314 42.18 -32.01 11.91
N ASP A 315 42.46 -30.95 12.66
CA ASP A 315 42.42 -31.00 14.11
C ASP A 315 41.01 -30.83 14.69
N SER A 316 40.10 -30.16 13.97
CA SER A 316 38.74 -29.88 14.46
C SER A 316 37.75 -31.03 14.34
N ALA A 317 38.06 -32.07 13.57
CA ALA A 317 37.16 -33.22 13.40
C ALA A 317 37.18 -34.15 14.62
N ARG A 318 36.00 -34.66 15.02
CA ARG A 318 35.90 -35.64 16.12
C ARG A 318 36.54 -36.99 15.78
N HIS A 319 36.34 -37.49 14.57
CA HIS A 319 36.91 -38.75 14.09
C HIS A 319 37.98 -38.48 13.05
N ARG A 320 39.19 -39.01 13.28
CA ARG A 320 40.33 -38.78 12.40
C ARG A 320 40.73 -40.08 11.72
N ILE A 321 40.65 -40.10 10.40
CA ILE A 321 40.93 -41.28 9.58
C ILE A 321 42.29 -41.10 8.90
N LEU A 322 43.20 -42.04 9.13
CA LEU A 322 44.49 -42.09 8.44
C LEU A 322 44.43 -43.18 7.37
N VAL A 323 44.76 -42.83 6.13
CA VAL A 323 44.95 -43.80 5.04
C VAL A 323 46.44 -43.97 4.84
N VAL A 324 46.92 -45.21 4.96
CA VAL A 324 48.32 -45.57 4.72
C VAL A 324 48.33 -46.40 3.44
N ASP A 325 49.02 -45.94 2.41
CA ASP A 325 49.08 -46.65 1.12
C ASP A 325 50.51 -47.03 0.77
N SER A 326 50.73 -48.33 0.56
CA SER A 326 51.98 -48.90 0.03
C SER A 326 53.23 -48.59 0.88
N LEU A 327 53.05 -48.31 2.17
CA LEU A 327 54.12 -48.11 3.14
C LEU A 327 54.45 -49.44 3.83
N LEU A 328 55.69 -49.92 3.70
CA LEU A 328 56.16 -51.07 4.47
C LEU A 328 56.36 -50.64 5.92
N THR A 329 55.41 -50.99 6.79
CA THR A 329 55.45 -50.63 8.21
C THR A 329 56.16 -51.67 9.04
N ASN A 330 57.10 -51.22 9.87
CA ASN A 330 57.95 -52.07 10.71
C ASN A 330 57.53 -52.04 12.20
N GLY A 331 56.50 -51.23 12.54
CA GLY A 331 55.99 -51.08 13.90
C GLY A 331 56.64 -49.93 14.67
N THR A 332 57.53 -49.17 14.05
CA THR A 332 58.21 -48.00 14.65
C THR A 332 57.57 -46.67 14.25
N GLU A 333 56.56 -46.69 13.39
CA GLU A 333 55.89 -45.50 12.87
C GLU A 333 55.04 -44.84 13.96
N HIS A 334 55.25 -43.54 14.19
CA HIS A 334 54.64 -42.80 15.30
C HIS A 334 53.10 -42.81 15.29
N PHE A 335 52.45 -42.95 14.13
CA PHE A 335 51.00 -42.90 14.03
C PHE A 335 50.28 -44.20 14.44
N ILE A 336 51.00 -45.33 14.58
CA ILE A 336 50.38 -46.65 14.87
C ILE A 336 49.73 -46.64 16.27
N ASP A 337 50.50 -46.20 17.27
CA ASP A 337 50.06 -46.15 18.67
C ASP A 337 49.54 -44.76 19.09
N ASP A 338 49.49 -43.80 18.17
CA ASP A 338 49.01 -42.43 18.46
C ASP A 338 47.47 -42.40 18.58
N PRO A 339 46.90 -42.09 19.77
CA PRO A 339 45.46 -42.00 19.95
C PRO A 339 44.80 -40.87 19.14
N TYR A 340 45.58 -39.98 18.54
CA TYR A 340 45.09 -38.93 17.64
C TYR A 340 44.24 -39.49 16.49
N TRP A 341 44.63 -40.63 15.91
CA TRP A 341 43.90 -41.31 14.84
C TRP A 341 42.84 -42.25 15.41
N THR A 342 41.60 -42.11 14.96
CA THR A 342 40.49 -42.98 15.35
C THR A 342 40.54 -44.31 14.60
N THR A 343 40.78 -44.27 13.28
CA THR A 343 40.84 -45.44 12.42
C THR A 343 41.97 -45.28 11.41
N ILE A 344 42.74 -46.35 11.21
CA ILE A 344 43.84 -46.43 10.25
C ILE A 344 43.46 -47.46 9.18
N ILE A 345 43.37 -47.01 7.94
CA ILE A 345 43.07 -47.83 6.76
C ILE A 345 44.37 -48.06 5.99
N ASN A 346 44.90 -49.28 6.05
CA ASN A 346 46.08 -49.70 5.31
C ASN A 346 45.67 -50.32 3.96
N VAL A 347 46.05 -49.67 2.85
CA VAL A 347 45.73 -50.09 1.48
C VAL A 347 46.95 -50.74 0.84
N GLY A 348 46.75 -51.93 0.26
CA GLY A 348 47.86 -52.76 -0.23
C GLY A 348 48.62 -53.46 0.90
N ALA A 349 47.92 -53.74 2.00
CA ALA A 349 48.52 -54.33 3.19
C ALA A 349 49.11 -55.72 2.92
N GLN A 350 50.35 -55.95 3.36
CA GLN A 350 50.95 -57.28 3.40
C GLN A 350 50.81 -57.84 4.81
N THR A 351 50.45 -59.13 4.94
CA THR A 351 50.34 -59.81 6.25
C THR A 351 51.67 -59.86 7.02
N SER A 352 52.79 -59.65 6.35
CA SER A 352 54.13 -59.51 6.95
C SER A 352 54.44 -58.12 7.54
N THR A 353 53.59 -57.12 7.33
CA THR A 353 53.80 -55.76 7.86
C THR A 353 53.16 -55.61 9.24
N ALA A 354 53.71 -54.73 10.08
CA ALA A 354 53.20 -54.50 11.43
C ALA A 354 51.72 -54.07 11.44
N LEU A 355 51.29 -53.18 10.52
CA LEU A 355 49.88 -52.81 10.38
C LEU A 355 49.00 -53.98 9.89
N GLY A 356 49.53 -54.85 9.02
CA GLY A 356 48.81 -56.04 8.57
C GLY A 356 48.54 -57.03 9.70
N GLN A 357 49.53 -57.26 10.57
CA GLN A 357 49.40 -58.11 11.76
C GLN A 357 48.42 -57.53 12.77
N ARG A 358 48.52 -56.22 13.08
CA ARG A 358 47.58 -55.52 13.96
C ARG A 358 46.14 -55.58 13.44
N ALA A 359 45.93 -55.48 12.13
CA ALA A 359 44.60 -55.62 11.55
C ALA A 359 44.06 -57.05 11.62
N GLU A 360 44.92 -58.08 11.58
CA GLU A 360 44.52 -59.47 11.77
C GLU A 360 44.18 -59.80 13.24
N GLU A 361 44.95 -59.25 14.18
CA GLU A 361 44.81 -59.53 15.61
C GLU A 361 43.76 -58.67 16.32
N GLU A 362 43.64 -57.39 15.96
CA GLU A 362 42.86 -56.37 16.69
C GLU A 362 41.84 -55.61 15.80
N GLY A 363 41.76 -55.95 14.51
CA GLY A 363 41.06 -55.14 13.52
C GLY A 363 40.30 -55.95 12.46
N LEU A 364 40.35 -55.46 11.22
CA LEU A 364 39.75 -56.09 10.05
C LEU A 364 40.80 -56.29 8.95
N LEU A 365 41.13 -57.53 8.63
CA LEU A 365 41.93 -57.88 7.45
C LEU A 365 41.03 -58.41 6.33
N LEU A 366 40.96 -57.67 5.22
CA LEU A 366 40.12 -57.95 4.07
C LEU A 366 40.96 -58.24 2.83
N TYR A 367 40.61 -59.32 2.13
CA TYR A 367 41.10 -59.61 0.80
C TYR A 367 40.02 -59.27 -0.24
N VAL A 368 40.38 -58.38 -1.17
CA VAL A 368 39.50 -57.65 -2.09
C VAL A 368 39.84 -58.05 -3.52
N ALA A 369 39.08 -58.99 -4.06
CA ALA A 369 39.13 -59.45 -5.45
C ALA A 369 37.72 -59.43 -6.05
N GLU A 370 37.35 -60.36 -6.94
CA GLU A 370 35.96 -60.49 -7.40
C GLU A 370 34.97 -60.78 -6.25
N GLN A 371 35.46 -61.37 -5.17
CA GLN A 371 34.75 -61.53 -3.91
C GLN A 371 35.54 -60.87 -2.77
N LEU A 372 34.79 -60.33 -1.81
CA LEU A 372 35.28 -59.73 -0.59
C LEU A 372 35.30 -60.79 0.50
N THR A 373 36.48 -61.14 0.97
CA THR A 373 36.64 -62.12 2.06
C THR A 373 37.33 -61.48 3.26
N VAL A 374 36.87 -61.83 4.46
CA VAL A 374 37.45 -61.41 5.74
C VAL A 374 38.20 -62.56 6.40
N THR A 375 39.39 -62.27 6.91
CA THR A 375 40.14 -63.23 7.74
C THR A 375 39.74 -63.02 9.19
N THR A 376 39.16 -64.05 9.82
CA THR A 376 38.81 -64.06 11.25
C THR A 376 39.57 -65.15 11.98
N ALA A 377 39.56 -65.13 13.31
CA ALA A 377 40.11 -66.21 14.13
C ALA A 377 39.49 -67.60 13.86
N GLN A 378 38.30 -67.67 13.25
CA GLN A 378 37.62 -68.92 12.86
C GLN A 378 37.91 -69.35 11.41
N GLY A 379 38.70 -68.57 10.66
CA GLY A 379 39.01 -68.80 9.25
C GLY A 379 38.52 -67.69 8.33
N VAL A 380 38.64 -67.94 7.02
CA VAL A 380 38.24 -66.99 5.97
C VAL A 380 36.74 -67.09 5.69
N GLU A 381 36.03 -65.97 5.81
CA GLU A 381 34.58 -65.87 5.53
C GLU A 381 34.33 -64.98 4.30
N ASN A 382 33.33 -65.34 3.50
CA ASN A 382 32.96 -64.58 2.31
C ASN A 382 31.83 -63.59 2.63
N LEU A 383 32.10 -62.30 2.44
CA LEU A 383 31.16 -61.21 2.69
C LEU A 383 30.32 -60.85 1.46
N GLY A 384 30.76 -61.19 0.24
CA GLY A 384 30.05 -60.93 -1.01
C GLY A 384 30.91 -60.26 -2.06
N THR A 385 30.35 -59.33 -2.84
CA THR A 385 31.08 -58.59 -3.89
C THR A 385 31.48 -57.21 -3.36
N PRO A 386 32.75 -56.78 -3.44
CA PRO A 386 33.18 -55.49 -2.93
C PRO A 386 32.61 -54.33 -3.75
N ASP A 387 32.40 -53.18 -3.10
CA ASP A 387 32.12 -51.94 -3.80
C ASP A 387 33.42 -51.42 -4.47
N ALA A 388 33.30 -50.83 -5.66
CA ALA A 388 34.44 -50.37 -6.44
C ALA A 388 34.23 -48.95 -6.97
N VAL A 389 35.13 -48.03 -6.63
CA VAL A 389 35.14 -46.64 -7.14
C VAL A 389 36.45 -46.34 -7.84
N SER A 390 36.39 -45.98 -9.12
CA SER A 390 37.56 -45.55 -9.88
C SER A 390 38.08 -44.17 -9.43
N ALA A 391 39.37 -43.90 -9.67
CA ALA A 391 40.00 -42.62 -9.35
C ALA A 391 39.30 -41.41 -10.02
N ASN A 392 38.75 -41.57 -11.24
CA ASN A 392 38.03 -40.51 -11.94
C ASN A 392 36.72 -40.11 -11.25
N ILE A 393 35.98 -41.09 -10.74
CA ILE A 393 34.74 -40.83 -9.97
C ILE A 393 35.09 -40.12 -8.67
N ALA A 394 36.13 -40.56 -7.97
CA ALA A 394 36.59 -39.91 -6.75
C ALA A 394 37.05 -38.46 -6.99
N LEU A 395 37.77 -38.19 -8.08
CA LEU A 395 38.17 -36.83 -8.46
C LEU A 395 36.97 -35.94 -8.79
N ASN A 396 36.00 -36.44 -9.54
CA ASN A 396 34.77 -35.70 -9.84
C ASN A 396 33.98 -35.40 -8.58
N PHE A 397 33.78 -36.40 -7.72
CA PHE A 397 33.16 -36.22 -6.40
C PHE A 397 33.85 -35.12 -5.60
N ALA A 398 35.18 -35.18 -5.50
CA ALA A 398 35.95 -34.25 -4.69
C ALA A 398 35.88 -32.81 -5.17
N ARG A 399 35.95 -32.58 -6.49
CA ARG A 399 35.84 -31.24 -7.10
C ARG A 399 34.45 -30.63 -6.92
N HIS A 400 33.40 -31.43 -7.02
CA HIS A 400 32.04 -30.95 -6.75
C HIS A 400 31.84 -30.69 -5.25
N MET A 401 32.45 -31.51 -4.38
CA MET A 401 32.38 -31.33 -2.93
C MET A 401 33.15 -30.09 -2.44
N THR A 402 34.19 -29.64 -3.15
CA THR A 402 35.05 -28.50 -2.77
C THR A 402 34.28 -27.25 -2.39
N ALA A 403 33.20 -26.98 -3.11
CA ALA A 403 32.44 -25.77 -2.94
C ALA A 403 31.75 -25.75 -1.57
N PHE A 404 31.27 -26.92 -1.11
CA PHE A 404 30.52 -27.06 0.14
C PHE A 404 31.38 -26.83 1.39
N ARG A 405 30.76 -26.31 2.46
CA ARG A 405 31.39 -26.02 3.75
C ARG A 405 30.36 -26.08 4.88
N ARG A 406 30.81 -26.35 6.10
CA ARG A 406 30.02 -26.06 7.29
C ARG A 406 30.06 -24.54 7.59
N PRO A 407 29.08 -24.01 8.34
CA PRO A 407 29.24 -22.72 8.99
C PRO A 407 30.54 -22.72 9.79
N THR A 408 31.46 -21.80 9.49
CA THR A 408 32.72 -21.68 10.23
C THR A 408 32.43 -21.29 11.68
N THR A 409 32.61 -22.22 12.61
CA THR A 409 32.70 -22.00 14.06
C THR A 409 34.11 -21.52 14.43
N ALA A 410 34.67 -20.60 13.65
CA ALA A 410 35.91 -19.93 14.05
C ALA A 410 35.54 -18.96 15.18
N ASP A 411 35.94 -19.37 16.38
CA ASP A 411 35.53 -18.98 17.73
C ASP A 411 34.31 -19.72 18.30
N ASN A 412 34.56 -20.33 19.46
CA ASN A 412 33.71 -21.26 20.22
C ASN A 412 32.47 -20.60 20.87
N GLN A 413 31.86 -19.61 20.22
CA GLN A 413 30.54 -19.07 20.54
C GLN A 413 29.88 -18.67 19.22
N VAL A 414 28.74 -19.27 18.88
CA VAL A 414 27.89 -18.73 17.81
C VAL A 414 27.58 -17.29 18.19
N SER A 415 28.10 -16.33 17.42
CA SER A 415 27.86 -14.91 17.69
C SER A 415 26.36 -14.66 17.60
N GLY A 416 25.75 -14.14 18.66
CA GLY A 416 24.35 -13.72 18.67
C GLY A 416 24.09 -12.47 17.83
N GLU A 417 25.09 -11.96 17.09
CA GLU A 417 24.96 -10.80 16.20
C GLU A 417 24.18 -11.17 14.92
N LEU A 418 23.45 -10.19 14.36
CA LEU A 418 22.54 -10.42 13.23
C LEU A 418 23.26 -10.80 11.93
N LEU A 419 24.36 -10.13 11.56
CA LEU A 419 25.05 -10.40 10.30
C LEU A 419 25.59 -11.84 10.22
N PRO A 420 26.30 -12.37 11.24
CA PRO A 420 26.71 -13.77 11.26
C PRO A 420 25.56 -14.76 11.13
N LEU A 421 24.42 -14.50 11.81
CA LEU A 421 23.21 -15.34 11.69
C LEU A 421 22.62 -15.33 10.28
N LEU A 422 22.81 -14.23 9.54
CA LEU A 422 22.45 -14.11 8.13
C LEU A 422 23.50 -14.69 7.18
N GLY A 423 24.60 -15.26 7.70
CA GLY A 423 25.72 -15.78 6.91
C GLY A 423 26.61 -14.69 6.29
N ILE A 424 26.53 -13.46 6.79
CA ILE A 424 27.30 -12.30 6.34
C ILE A 424 28.44 -12.05 7.34
N LYS A 425 29.69 -12.08 6.85
CA LYS A 425 30.87 -11.97 7.73
C LYS A 425 31.26 -10.53 8.03
N ASP A 426 31.07 -9.64 7.07
CA ASP A 426 31.37 -8.21 7.17
C ASP A 426 30.33 -7.44 6.37
N ILE A 427 29.96 -6.25 6.84
CA ILE A 427 28.98 -5.39 6.16
C ILE A 427 29.43 -5.01 4.73
N ALA A 428 30.74 -5.01 4.44
CA ALA A 428 31.26 -4.76 3.10
C ALA A 428 30.84 -5.81 2.06
N GLN A 429 30.36 -6.98 2.51
CA GLN A 429 29.75 -7.98 1.63
C GLN A 429 28.34 -7.61 1.19
N LEU A 430 27.73 -6.57 1.76
CA LEU A 430 26.49 -5.95 1.30
C LEU A 430 26.83 -4.73 0.46
N ASP A 431 27.01 -4.94 -0.83
CA ASP A 431 27.16 -3.88 -1.83
C ASP A 431 25.98 -3.91 -2.82
N ASP A 432 25.98 -2.99 -3.78
CA ASP A 432 24.89 -2.80 -4.73
C ASP A 432 24.65 -4.06 -5.60
N ASP A 433 25.67 -4.91 -5.80
CA ASP A 433 25.63 -6.12 -6.62
C ASP A 433 25.39 -7.39 -5.80
N THR A 434 25.68 -7.42 -4.51
CA THR A 434 25.48 -8.62 -3.67
C THR A 434 24.18 -8.59 -2.89
N MET A 435 23.72 -7.40 -2.49
CA MET A 435 22.47 -7.24 -1.76
C MET A 435 21.29 -7.71 -2.63
N TRP A 436 20.45 -8.59 -2.10
CA TRP A 436 19.28 -9.21 -2.78
C TRP A 436 19.55 -10.06 -4.06
N ASN A 437 20.80 -10.22 -4.54
CA ASN A 437 21.07 -10.92 -5.81
C ASN A 437 21.13 -12.46 -5.73
N HIS A 438 21.30 -13.02 -4.54
CA HIS A 438 21.59 -14.46 -4.37
C HIS A 438 20.47 -15.30 -3.73
N ARG A 439 19.35 -14.70 -3.32
CA ARG A 439 18.35 -15.37 -2.46
C ARG A 439 16.96 -15.49 -3.07
N ASN A 440 16.76 -14.99 -4.29
CA ASN A 440 15.48 -15.04 -5.02
C ASN A 440 15.14 -16.43 -5.60
N SER A 441 15.99 -17.45 -5.42
CA SER A 441 15.80 -18.78 -6.01
C SER A 441 15.19 -19.83 -5.08
N ASP A 442 15.15 -19.62 -3.76
CA ASP A 442 14.50 -20.55 -2.82
C ASP A 442 13.17 -19.96 -2.32
N PRO A 443 12.01 -20.44 -2.80
CA PRO A 443 10.70 -20.02 -2.31
C PRO A 443 10.55 -20.20 -0.79
N ASN A 444 11.33 -21.11 -0.18
CA ASN A 444 11.28 -21.33 1.26
C ASN A 444 11.94 -20.23 2.08
N SER A 445 12.87 -19.43 1.53
CA SER A 445 13.56 -18.36 2.28
C SER A 445 12.78 -17.05 2.34
N ARG A 446 11.71 -16.91 1.57
CA ARG A 446 10.85 -15.72 1.56
C ARG A 446 10.19 -15.49 2.94
N LEU A 447 10.22 -14.24 3.39
CA LEU A 447 9.68 -13.73 4.67
C LEU A 447 10.15 -14.49 5.91
N ARG A 448 11.38 -15.06 5.85
CA ARG A 448 12.05 -15.72 6.97
C ARG A 448 13.24 -14.91 7.41
N VAL A 449 13.44 -14.80 8.72
CA VAL A 449 14.51 -13.99 9.29
C VAL A 449 14.98 -14.55 10.64
N PRO A 450 16.29 -14.64 10.90
CA PRO A 450 16.79 -14.95 12.23
C PRO A 450 16.56 -13.76 13.18
N LEU A 451 16.01 -14.03 14.35
CA LEU A 451 15.84 -13.06 15.42
C LEU A 451 16.98 -13.10 16.44
N GLY A 452 17.71 -14.21 16.51
CA GLY A 452 18.73 -14.45 17.52
C GLY A 452 19.07 -15.93 17.66
N LEU A 453 19.43 -16.38 18.86
CA LEU A 453 19.84 -17.75 19.16
C LEU A 453 18.86 -18.45 20.10
N SER A 454 18.58 -19.72 19.84
CA SER A 454 17.84 -20.61 20.75
C SER A 454 18.69 -20.96 21.98
N ALA A 455 18.06 -21.56 22.99
CA ALA A 455 18.78 -22.11 24.14
C ALA A 455 19.82 -23.20 23.77
N ALA A 456 19.68 -23.84 22.60
CA ALA A 456 20.62 -24.83 22.08
C ALA A 456 21.75 -24.21 21.23
N GLY A 457 21.79 -22.88 21.08
CA GLY A 457 22.79 -22.19 20.26
C GLY A 457 22.52 -22.24 18.76
N SER A 458 21.35 -22.73 18.32
CA SER A 458 20.91 -22.68 16.92
C SER A 458 20.19 -21.35 16.60
N PRO A 459 20.22 -20.85 15.34
CA PRO A 459 19.48 -19.66 14.95
C PRO A 459 17.97 -19.80 15.20
N MET A 460 17.38 -18.82 15.89
CA MET A 460 15.94 -18.71 16.08
C MET A 460 15.31 -17.98 14.88
N ILE A 461 14.65 -18.72 13.99
CA ILE A 461 14.02 -18.17 12.78
C ILE A 461 12.56 -17.81 13.05
N LEU A 462 12.15 -16.61 12.67
CA LEU A 462 10.74 -16.23 12.52
C LEU A 462 10.35 -16.37 11.04
N ASP A 463 9.29 -17.13 10.78
CA ASP A 463 8.74 -17.33 9.43
C ASP A 463 7.34 -16.72 9.35
N LEU A 464 7.22 -15.58 8.67
CA LEU A 464 5.95 -14.84 8.54
C LEU A 464 5.03 -15.38 7.44
N LYS A 465 5.44 -16.42 6.71
CA LYS A 465 4.57 -17.03 5.68
C LYS A 465 3.37 -17.70 6.34
N GLU A 466 2.35 -17.94 5.52
CA GLU A 466 1.17 -18.67 5.93
C GLU A 466 1.49 -20.12 6.32
N SER A 467 0.72 -20.67 7.27
CA SER A 467 0.87 -22.07 7.71
C SER A 467 0.69 -23.07 6.56
N ALA A 468 -0.15 -22.75 5.56
CA ALA A 468 -0.32 -23.56 4.35
C ALA A 468 0.96 -23.67 3.49
N ARG A 469 1.95 -22.79 3.72
CA ARG A 469 3.27 -22.78 3.08
C ARG A 469 4.40 -23.12 4.05
N GLY A 470 4.07 -23.74 5.19
CA GLY A 470 5.02 -24.15 6.21
C GLY A 470 5.57 -23.01 7.09
N GLY A 471 4.97 -21.81 7.05
CA GLY A 471 5.34 -20.69 7.92
C GLY A 471 4.56 -20.68 9.24
N MET A 472 4.89 -19.74 10.13
CA MET A 472 4.25 -19.60 11.44
C MET A 472 2.93 -18.82 11.40
N GLY A 473 2.56 -18.29 10.23
CA GLY A 473 1.35 -17.52 9.97
C GLY A 473 1.63 -16.01 9.79
N PRO A 474 0.74 -15.29 9.08
CA PRO A 474 1.01 -13.93 8.60
C PRO A 474 0.87 -12.84 9.67
N HIS A 475 0.22 -13.14 10.80
CA HIS A 475 -0.01 -12.16 11.86
C HIS A 475 0.48 -12.70 13.20
N GLY A 476 1.01 -11.82 14.05
CA GLY A 476 1.49 -12.21 15.36
C GLY A 476 1.49 -11.10 16.39
N LEU A 477 1.80 -11.50 17.62
CA LEU A 477 1.73 -10.68 18.83
C LEU A 477 3.09 -10.69 19.54
N CYS A 478 3.59 -9.52 19.95
CA CYS A 478 4.82 -9.38 20.73
C CYS A 478 4.56 -8.59 22.01
N ILE A 479 4.63 -9.25 23.17
CA ILE A 479 4.46 -8.60 24.48
C ILE A 479 5.79 -8.62 25.25
N GLY A 480 6.15 -7.47 25.81
CA GLY A 480 7.36 -7.33 26.62
C GLY A 480 7.38 -6.04 27.42
N ALA A 481 7.60 -6.16 28.72
CA ALA A 481 7.69 -5.03 29.64
C ALA A 481 8.82 -4.05 29.24
N THR A 482 8.76 -2.82 29.75
CA THR A 482 9.83 -1.83 29.58
C THR A 482 11.19 -2.41 29.99
N GLY A 483 12.21 -2.25 29.14
CA GLY A 483 13.55 -2.80 29.38
C GLY A 483 13.72 -4.30 29.04
N SER A 484 12.68 -5.00 28.58
CA SER A 484 12.77 -6.40 28.12
C SER A 484 13.47 -6.57 26.76
N GLY A 485 13.69 -5.49 26.01
CA GLY A 485 14.27 -5.53 24.66
C GLY A 485 13.26 -5.57 23.51
N LYS A 486 11.96 -5.31 23.76
CA LYS A 486 10.89 -5.27 22.72
C LYS A 486 11.26 -4.40 21.52
N SER A 487 11.56 -3.13 21.73
CA SER A 487 11.88 -2.20 20.63
C SER A 487 13.09 -2.66 19.82
N GLU A 488 14.12 -3.19 20.50
CA GLU A 488 15.31 -3.74 19.84
C GLU A 488 14.97 -4.97 18.99
N LEU A 489 14.12 -5.87 19.49
CA LEU A 489 13.66 -7.03 18.73
C LEU A 489 12.92 -6.63 17.46
N LEU A 490 12.04 -5.61 17.54
CA LEU A 490 11.31 -5.10 16.38
C LEU A 490 12.25 -4.49 15.34
N ARG A 491 13.30 -3.76 15.77
CA ARG A 491 14.36 -3.27 14.86
C ARG A 491 15.11 -4.42 14.22
N THR A 492 15.54 -5.42 15.00
CA THR A 492 16.24 -6.62 14.50
C THR A 492 15.42 -7.34 13.43
N LEU A 493 14.11 -7.48 13.64
CA LEU A 493 13.18 -8.05 12.67
C LEU A 493 13.14 -7.22 11.37
N VAL A 494 12.91 -5.91 11.47
CA VAL A 494 12.81 -4.99 10.32
C VAL A 494 14.10 -4.97 9.51
N VAL A 495 15.24 -4.80 10.17
CA VAL A 495 16.56 -4.73 9.53
C VAL A 495 16.94 -6.08 8.91
N GLY A 496 16.73 -7.19 9.62
CA GLY A 496 16.99 -8.52 9.11
C GLY A 496 16.17 -8.84 7.85
N LEU A 497 14.89 -8.48 7.84
CA LEU A 497 14.04 -8.63 6.66
C LEU A 497 14.49 -7.75 5.49
N SER A 498 14.90 -6.50 5.76
CA SER A 498 15.36 -5.54 4.74
C SER A 498 16.69 -5.95 4.09
N ILE A 499 17.55 -6.66 4.83
CA ILE A 499 18.77 -7.27 4.27
C ILE A 499 18.40 -8.44 3.34
N MET A 500 17.40 -9.22 3.72
CA MET A 500 17.06 -10.48 3.03
C MET A 500 16.15 -10.31 1.82
N HIS A 501 15.34 -9.25 1.77
CA HIS A 501 14.31 -9.04 0.74
C HIS A 501 14.48 -7.67 0.11
N SER A 502 14.20 -7.55 -1.18
CA SER A 502 14.18 -6.27 -1.87
C SER A 502 12.87 -5.50 -1.63
N PRO A 503 12.79 -4.18 -1.89
CA PRO A 503 11.54 -3.41 -1.84
C PRO A 503 10.46 -3.92 -2.82
N ALA A 504 10.85 -4.66 -3.87
CA ALA A 504 9.90 -5.31 -4.77
C ALA A 504 9.22 -6.53 -4.15
N GLU A 505 9.76 -7.06 -3.04
CA GLU A 505 9.26 -8.25 -2.36
C GLU A 505 8.63 -7.92 -1.00
N LEU A 506 9.12 -6.88 -0.33
CA LEU A 506 8.69 -6.48 1.01
C LEU A 506 8.61 -4.96 1.16
N ASN A 507 7.45 -4.49 1.59
CA ASN A 507 7.18 -3.14 2.03
C ASN A 507 6.86 -3.11 3.54
N LEU A 508 7.20 -2.01 4.20
CA LEU A 508 7.07 -1.85 5.64
C LEU A 508 6.20 -0.64 5.99
N VAL A 509 5.29 -0.83 6.95
CA VAL A 509 4.57 0.25 7.64
C VAL A 509 4.89 0.13 9.12
N LEU A 510 5.61 1.12 9.65
CA LEU A 510 6.14 1.11 10.99
C LEU A 510 5.40 2.16 11.82
N VAL A 511 4.72 1.73 12.88
CA VAL A 511 3.86 2.61 13.70
C VAL A 511 4.33 2.57 15.15
N ASP A 512 4.52 3.74 15.75
CA ASP A 512 4.84 3.94 17.17
C ASP A 512 3.83 4.91 17.80
N PHE A 513 2.91 4.39 18.61
CA PHE A 513 1.80 5.19 19.12
C PHE A 513 2.23 6.28 20.12
N LYS A 514 3.16 5.98 21.04
CA LYS A 514 3.58 6.88 22.14
C LYS A 514 4.74 7.80 21.78
N GLY A 515 5.14 7.86 20.51
CA GLY A 515 6.30 8.66 20.09
C GLY A 515 7.63 8.09 20.58
N GLY A 516 7.72 6.77 20.75
CA GLY A 516 8.97 6.10 21.02
C GLY A 516 9.96 6.25 19.86
N ALA A 517 11.23 5.95 20.14
CA ALA A 517 12.28 5.91 19.13
C ALA A 517 12.37 4.54 18.45
N THR A 518 11.36 3.66 18.57
CA THR A 518 11.50 2.23 18.22
C THR A 518 11.96 2.03 16.77
N PHE A 519 11.50 2.83 15.82
CA PHE A 519 11.88 2.70 14.41
C PHE A 519 12.81 3.81 13.90
N LEU A 520 13.42 4.58 14.81
CA LEU A 520 14.38 5.62 14.44
C LEU A 520 15.56 5.01 13.68
N GLY A 521 15.89 5.58 12.52
CA GLY A 521 16.90 5.09 11.58
C GLY A 521 16.36 4.16 10.50
N CYS A 522 15.08 3.74 10.56
CA CYS A 522 14.45 2.90 9.53
C CYS A 522 13.61 3.72 8.53
N GLU A 523 13.49 5.04 8.70
CA GLU A 523 12.67 5.91 7.85
C GLU A 523 13.15 5.93 6.40
N ASP A 524 14.48 5.96 6.22
CA ASP A 524 15.12 6.09 4.91
C ASP A 524 15.32 4.74 4.19
N LEU A 525 14.90 3.62 4.79
CA LEU A 525 14.96 2.33 4.10
C LEU A 525 14.08 2.38 2.84
N PRO A 526 14.56 1.87 1.69
CA PRO A 526 13.77 1.87 0.46
C PRO A 526 12.52 0.97 0.55
N HIS A 527 12.44 0.08 1.55
CA HIS A 527 11.27 -0.76 1.86
C HIS A 527 10.18 -0.01 2.63
N THR A 528 10.52 1.11 3.26
CA THR A 528 9.62 1.80 4.18
C THR A 528 8.59 2.62 3.39
N SER A 529 7.33 2.17 3.46
CA SER A 529 6.17 2.87 2.88
C SER A 529 5.62 3.95 3.80
N ALA A 530 5.86 3.81 5.11
CA ALA A 530 5.37 4.71 6.14
C ALA A 530 6.16 4.49 7.45
N VAL A 531 6.57 5.59 8.09
CA VAL A 531 6.87 5.62 9.53
C VAL A 531 5.93 6.62 10.18
N ILE A 532 5.15 6.16 11.15
CA ILE A 532 4.11 6.95 11.81
C ILE A 532 4.41 6.92 13.31
N THR A 533 4.83 8.06 13.85
CA THR A 533 5.19 8.20 15.26
C THR A 533 4.31 9.25 15.96
N ASN A 534 4.31 9.22 17.29
CA ASN A 534 3.67 10.23 18.14
C ASN A 534 2.16 10.43 17.87
N LEU A 535 1.45 9.33 17.61
CA LEU A 535 0.01 9.35 17.34
C LEU A 535 -0.85 9.69 18.57
N GLU A 536 -0.33 9.52 19.78
CA GLU A 536 -1.03 9.81 21.03
C GLU A 536 -1.47 11.28 21.15
N GLU A 537 -0.72 12.21 20.58
CA GLU A 537 -1.01 13.64 20.66
C GLU A 537 -1.98 14.13 19.57
N GLU A 538 -2.09 13.38 18.46
CA GLU A 538 -2.81 13.81 17.25
C GLU A 538 -3.84 12.78 16.77
N SER A 539 -5.05 12.81 17.34
CA SER A 539 -6.17 11.93 16.98
C SER A 539 -6.51 11.91 15.48
N ILE A 540 -6.29 13.03 14.78
CA ILE A 540 -6.53 13.13 13.33
C ILE A 540 -5.58 12.24 12.52
N LEU A 541 -4.34 12.06 12.97
CA LEU A 541 -3.37 11.19 12.31
C LEU A 541 -3.74 9.71 12.45
N VAL A 542 -4.36 9.34 13.58
CA VAL A 542 -4.90 7.98 13.78
C VAL A 542 -6.01 7.69 12.77
N GLU A 543 -6.98 8.59 12.62
CA GLU A 543 -8.05 8.43 11.62
C GLU A 543 -7.48 8.40 10.18
N ARG A 544 -6.50 9.26 9.89
CA ARG A 544 -5.81 9.26 8.61
C ARG A 544 -5.10 7.92 8.34
N MET A 545 -4.51 7.31 9.37
CA MET A 545 -3.82 6.01 9.28
C MET A 545 -4.83 4.90 9.01
N HIS A 546 -5.98 4.95 9.67
CA HIS A 546 -7.09 4.04 9.40
C HIS A 546 -7.47 4.07 7.92
N ASP A 547 -7.64 5.28 7.35
CA ASP A 547 -8.03 5.45 5.96
C ASP A 547 -6.93 4.99 4.99
N ALA A 548 -5.67 5.28 5.27
CA ALA A 548 -4.53 4.87 4.44
C ALA A 548 -4.37 3.33 4.36
N ILE A 549 -4.49 2.63 5.49
CA ILE A 549 -4.42 1.16 5.55
C ILE A 549 -5.66 0.54 4.87
N SER A 550 -6.85 1.08 5.13
CA SER A 550 -8.09 0.63 4.48
C SER A 550 -8.02 0.83 2.96
N GLY A 551 -7.46 1.96 2.54
CA GLY A 551 -7.18 2.29 1.14
C GLY A 551 -6.23 1.29 0.49
N GLU A 552 -5.16 0.89 1.20
CA GLU A 552 -4.22 -0.11 0.69
C GLU A 552 -4.87 -1.48 0.49
N MET A 553 -5.70 -1.92 1.44
CA MET A 553 -6.45 -3.17 1.30
C MET A 553 -7.33 -3.14 0.05
N ASN A 554 -8.08 -2.04 -0.15
CA ASN A 554 -8.94 -1.86 -1.31
C ASN A 554 -8.13 -1.78 -2.63
N ARG A 555 -7.00 -1.06 -2.64
CA ARG A 555 -6.10 -0.95 -3.80
C ARG A 555 -5.62 -2.33 -4.25
N ARG A 556 -5.17 -3.17 -3.30
CA ARG A 556 -4.71 -4.54 -3.59
C ARG A 556 -5.85 -5.41 -4.10
N GLN A 557 -7.03 -5.38 -3.47
CA GLN A 557 -8.21 -6.11 -3.94
C GLN A 557 -8.60 -5.73 -5.37
N GLU A 558 -8.63 -4.43 -5.67
CA GLU A 558 -8.99 -3.93 -6.99
C GLU A 558 -7.94 -4.30 -8.06
N GLN A 559 -6.65 -4.33 -7.68
CA GLN A 559 -5.58 -4.80 -8.55
C GLN A 559 -5.73 -6.29 -8.89
N LEU A 560 -6.03 -7.13 -7.91
CA LEU A 560 -6.34 -8.56 -8.15
C LEU A 560 -7.57 -8.74 -9.04
N ARG A 561 -8.61 -7.93 -8.82
CA ARG A 561 -9.84 -7.96 -9.62
C ARG A 561 -9.58 -7.58 -11.08
N LYS A 562 -8.88 -6.47 -11.33
CA LYS A 562 -8.58 -5.96 -12.68
C LYS A 562 -7.65 -6.89 -13.48
N ALA A 563 -6.74 -7.61 -12.81
CA ALA A 563 -5.74 -8.46 -13.47
C ALA A 563 -6.27 -9.84 -13.94
N GLY A 564 -7.54 -10.16 -13.67
CA GLY A 564 -8.16 -11.44 -14.01
C GLY A 564 -8.90 -12.11 -12.85
N SER A 565 -9.26 -11.36 -11.81
CA SER A 565 -9.96 -11.87 -10.61
C SER A 565 -9.20 -12.97 -9.86
N PHE A 566 -7.91 -12.75 -9.62
CA PHE A 566 -7.11 -13.64 -8.77
C PHE A 566 -7.67 -13.69 -7.34
N ALA A 567 -7.65 -14.88 -6.73
CA ALA A 567 -8.18 -15.09 -5.37
C ALA A 567 -7.24 -14.55 -4.28
N ASN A 568 -5.93 -14.54 -4.53
CA ASN A 568 -4.91 -14.10 -3.60
C ASN A 568 -3.68 -13.56 -4.35
N VAL A 569 -2.79 -12.87 -3.63
CA VAL A 569 -1.58 -12.25 -4.18
C VAL A 569 -0.51 -13.28 -4.59
N ASP A 570 -0.46 -14.46 -3.97
CA ASP A 570 0.47 -15.51 -4.41
C ASP A 570 0.18 -15.95 -5.85
N ASP A 571 -1.09 -16.24 -6.17
CA ASP A 571 -1.50 -16.64 -7.51
C ASP A 571 -1.24 -15.52 -8.53
N TYR A 572 -1.47 -14.27 -8.13
CA TYR A 572 -1.16 -13.08 -8.93
C TYR A 572 0.35 -12.93 -9.19
N ASN A 573 1.19 -13.07 -8.15
CA ASN A 573 2.65 -12.96 -8.28
C ASN A 573 3.25 -14.11 -9.08
N ASN A 574 2.73 -15.33 -8.92
CA ASN A 574 3.12 -16.48 -9.74
C ASN A 574 2.77 -16.24 -11.22
N ALA A 575 1.60 -15.66 -11.52
CA ALA A 575 1.24 -15.29 -12.87
C ALA A 575 2.16 -14.18 -13.43
N ALA A 576 2.52 -13.18 -12.60
CA ALA A 576 3.41 -12.09 -12.99
C ALA A 576 4.83 -12.54 -13.40
N GLN A 577 5.28 -13.72 -12.96
CA GLN A 577 6.55 -14.30 -13.43
C GLN A 577 6.54 -14.66 -14.93
N THR A 578 5.36 -14.94 -15.50
CA THR A 578 5.20 -15.34 -16.91
C THR A 578 4.51 -14.28 -17.75
N ARG A 579 3.79 -13.35 -17.12
CA ARG A 579 3.02 -12.28 -17.75
C ARG A 579 3.69 -10.92 -17.56
N SER A 580 4.25 -10.38 -18.65
CA SER A 580 4.96 -9.09 -18.64
C SER A 580 4.05 -7.87 -18.39
N ASP A 581 2.72 -8.03 -18.51
CA ASP A 581 1.76 -6.96 -18.24
C ASP A 581 1.43 -6.80 -16.74
N LEU A 582 1.87 -7.74 -15.89
CA LEU A 582 1.65 -7.70 -14.45
C LEU A 582 2.94 -7.31 -13.72
N GLN A 583 2.84 -6.40 -12.76
CA GLN A 583 3.91 -6.11 -11.82
C GLN A 583 3.70 -6.89 -10.51
N PRO A 584 4.70 -7.61 -9.99
CA PRO A 584 4.61 -8.29 -8.71
C PRO A 584 4.22 -7.33 -7.58
N MET A 585 3.38 -7.81 -6.68
CA MET A 585 2.93 -7.07 -5.51
C MET A 585 3.75 -7.51 -4.29
N PRO A 586 4.50 -6.60 -3.63
CA PRO A 586 5.30 -6.93 -2.45
C PRO A 586 4.40 -7.29 -1.27
N ALA A 587 4.90 -8.15 -0.38
CA ALA A 587 4.31 -8.34 0.93
C ALA A 587 4.38 -7.03 1.73
N LEU A 588 3.35 -6.74 2.50
CA LEU A 588 3.28 -5.56 3.36
C LEU A 588 3.32 -6.01 4.81
N LEU A 589 4.39 -5.68 5.53
CA LEU A 589 4.46 -5.91 6.98
C LEU A 589 4.11 -4.62 7.72
N ILE A 590 3.00 -4.66 8.46
CA ILE A 590 2.54 -3.59 9.34
C ILE A 590 2.98 -3.94 10.75
N VAL A 591 3.90 -3.16 11.33
CA VAL A 591 4.37 -3.32 12.70
C VAL A 591 3.83 -2.17 13.53
N ILE A 592 3.02 -2.48 14.55
CA ILE A 592 2.40 -1.47 15.41
C ILE A 592 2.91 -1.66 16.83
N ASP A 593 3.69 -0.69 17.30
CA ASP A 593 4.14 -0.62 18.68
C ASP A 593 3.14 0.14 19.56
N GLU A 594 2.98 -0.35 20.80
CA GLU A 594 1.97 0.11 21.77
C GLU A 594 0.51 0.04 21.27
N PHE A 595 0.14 -1.03 20.55
CA PHE A 595 -1.21 -1.19 20.00
C PHE A 595 -2.33 -1.19 21.06
N SER A 596 -2.03 -1.64 22.29
CA SER A 596 -3.01 -1.70 23.38
C SER A 596 -3.48 -0.30 23.80
N GLU A 597 -2.59 0.68 23.75
CA GLU A 597 -2.87 2.08 24.09
C GLU A 597 -3.63 2.75 22.95
N LEU A 598 -3.26 2.44 21.71
CA LEU A 598 -4.01 2.85 20.52
C LEU A 598 -5.47 2.42 20.62
N LEU A 599 -5.75 1.15 20.91
CA LEU A 599 -7.13 0.66 21.10
C LEU A 599 -7.79 1.23 22.37
N GLY A 600 -6.99 1.66 23.34
CA GLY A 600 -7.42 2.39 24.53
C GLY A 600 -8.12 3.70 24.19
N GLN A 601 -7.47 4.49 23.34
CA GLN A 601 -7.95 5.81 22.95
C GLN A 601 -8.88 5.76 21.73
N HIS A 602 -8.68 4.79 20.83
CA HIS A 602 -9.41 4.64 19.57
C HIS A 602 -9.94 3.20 19.38
N PRO A 603 -11.07 2.83 20.03
CA PRO A 603 -11.62 1.48 19.97
C PRO A 603 -12.03 1.03 18.56
N ASP A 604 -12.51 1.96 17.73
CA ASP A 604 -12.99 1.68 16.35
C ASP A 604 -11.90 1.06 15.46
N PHE A 605 -10.63 1.25 15.80
CA PHE A 605 -9.48 0.67 15.08
C PHE A 605 -9.41 -0.87 15.18
N ALA A 606 -10.08 -1.46 16.17
CA ALA A 606 -10.14 -2.91 16.33
C ALA A 606 -10.75 -3.59 15.09
N ASP A 607 -11.78 -2.98 14.49
CA ASP A 607 -12.45 -3.51 13.30
C ASP A 607 -11.51 -3.58 12.10
N LEU A 608 -10.62 -2.59 11.95
CA LEU A 608 -9.58 -2.61 10.92
C LEU A 608 -8.59 -3.76 11.14
N PHE A 609 -8.14 -4.01 12.36
CA PHE A 609 -7.26 -5.14 12.64
C PHE A 609 -7.93 -6.50 12.42
N VAL A 610 -9.22 -6.63 12.74
CA VAL A 610 -10.00 -7.83 12.40
C VAL A 610 -10.11 -7.99 10.88
N ALA A 611 -10.37 -6.90 10.15
CA ALA A 611 -10.42 -6.93 8.69
C ALA A 611 -9.08 -7.34 8.07
N VAL A 612 -7.95 -6.82 8.59
CA VAL A 612 -6.59 -7.24 8.21
C VAL A 612 -6.35 -8.70 8.58
N GLY A 613 -6.75 -9.16 9.77
CA GLY A 613 -6.62 -10.58 10.16
C GLY A 613 -7.41 -11.54 9.27
N ARG A 614 -8.54 -11.09 8.72
CA ARG A 614 -9.40 -11.89 7.83
C ARG A 614 -8.92 -11.88 6.37
N LEU A 615 -8.55 -10.71 5.84
CA LEU A 615 -8.24 -10.51 4.42
C LEU A 615 -6.74 -10.42 4.12
N GLY A 616 -5.93 -10.10 5.13
CA GLY A 616 -4.50 -9.81 4.98
C GLY A 616 -3.73 -10.97 4.40
N ARG A 617 -4.06 -12.20 4.82
CA ARG A 617 -3.57 -13.45 4.22
C ARG A 617 -3.61 -13.42 2.69
N SER A 618 -4.81 -13.29 2.11
CA SER A 618 -5.00 -13.23 0.66
C SER A 618 -4.36 -12.01 -0.03
N LEU A 619 -4.12 -10.92 0.71
CA LEU A 619 -3.58 -9.67 0.19
C LEU A 619 -2.07 -9.49 0.44
N HIS A 620 -1.39 -10.50 1.00
CA HIS A 620 -0.01 -10.41 1.52
C HIS A 620 0.18 -9.21 2.46
N ILE A 621 -0.78 -8.95 3.34
CA ILE A 621 -0.66 -7.98 4.43
C ILE A 621 -0.44 -8.77 5.71
N HIS A 622 0.72 -8.57 6.32
CA HIS A 622 1.18 -9.18 7.56
C HIS A 622 1.07 -8.15 8.68
N LEU A 623 0.66 -8.59 9.88
CA LEU A 623 0.40 -7.68 11.01
C LEU A 623 1.15 -8.17 12.25
N LEU A 624 2.05 -7.35 12.78
CA LEU A 624 2.72 -7.58 14.05
C LEU A 624 2.29 -6.53 15.06
N LEU A 625 1.52 -6.95 16.06
CA LEU A 625 1.06 -6.10 17.15
C LEU A 625 2.03 -6.24 18.32
N ALA A 626 2.57 -5.11 18.80
CA ALA A 626 3.49 -5.08 19.91
C ALA A 626 3.01 -4.15 21.03
N SER A 627 3.21 -4.52 22.29
CA SER A 627 2.80 -3.69 23.44
C SER A 627 3.64 -3.99 24.68
N GLN A 628 3.80 -2.98 25.54
CA GLN A 628 4.42 -3.18 26.85
C GLN A 628 3.56 -3.99 27.81
N ARG A 629 2.25 -3.88 27.67
CA ARG A 629 1.24 -4.53 28.52
C ARG A 629 0.10 -5.09 27.67
N LEU A 630 -0.58 -6.09 28.21
CA LEU A 630 -1.77 -6.66 27.59
C LEU A 630 -2.94 -6.58 28.56
N GLU A 631 -3.93 -5.77 28.23
CA GLU A 631 -5.18 -5.67 29.00
C GLU A 631 -6.20 -6.70 28.52
N GLU A 632 -6.99 -7.23 29.45
CA GLU A 632 -8.03 -8.21 29.16
C GLU A 632 -9.12 -7.62 28.25
N GLY A 633 -9.48 -8.34 27.19
CA GLY A 633 -10.52 -7.93 26.25
C GLY A 633 -10.05 -7.12 25.02
N ARG A 634 -8.80 -6.63 25.00
CA ARG A 634 -8.24 -5.91 23.82
C ARG A 634 -8.02 -6.78 22.59
N LEU A 635 -7.91 -8.09 22.77
CA LEU A 635 -7.70 -9.08 21.69
C LEU A 635 -9.01 -9.70 21.17
N ARG A 636 -10.19 -9.22 21.61
CA ARG A 636 -11.47 -9.80 21.18
C ARG A 636 -11.62 -9.74 19.67
N GLY A 637 -11.83 -10.90 19.04
CA GLY A 637 -11.96 -11.04 17.58
C GLY A 637 -10.62 -11.08 16.82
N LEU A 638 -9.51 -10.65 17.42
CA LEU A 638 -8.17 -10.73 16.81
C LEU A 638 -7.43 -12.02 17.18
N ASP A 639 -7.70 -12.59 18.36
CA ASP A 639 -6.94 -13.69 18.95
C ASP A 639 -6.82 -14.91 18.02
N SER A 640 -7.88 -15.22 17.26
CA SER A 640 -7.93 -16.32 16.28
C SER A 640 -7.10 -16.07 15.01
N HIS A 641 -6.69 -14.82 14.75
CA HIS A 641 -5.90 -14.44 13.58
C HIS A 641 -4.40 -14.34 13.89
N LEU A 642 -4.02 -14.19 15.17
CA LEU A 642 -2.63 -14.05 15.62
C LEU A 642 -1.98 -15.43 15.78
N SER A 643 -1.24 -15.84 14.76
CA SER A 643 -0.72 -17.21 14.59
C SER A 643 0.53 -17.48 15.43
N TYR A 644 1.47 -16.53 15.45
CA TYR A 644 2.68 -16.62 16.28
C TYR A 644 2.69 -15.60 17.40
N ARG A 645 3.34 -15.94 18.52
CA ARG A 645 3.39 -15.11 19.72
C ARG A 645 4.79 -15.07 20.30
N ILE A 646 5.25 -13.86 20.57
CA ILE A 646 6.54 -13.57 21.18
C ILE A 646 6.27 -13.01 22.56
N GLY A 647 6.73 -13.74 23.58
CA GLY A 647 6.68 -13.29 24.97
C GLY A 647 8.09 -13.01 25.47
N LEU A 648 8.45 -11.73 25.52
CA LEU A 648 9.61 -11.27 26.28
C LEU A 648 9.24 -11.20 27.77
N LYS A 649 10.13 -10.71 28.63
CA LYS A 649 9.84 -10.54 30.05
C LYS A 649 8.55 -9.73 30.27
N THR A 650 7.53 -10.33 30.87
CA THR A 650 6.23 -9.70 31.16
C THR A 650 6.18 -9.10 32.58
N PHE A 651 5.21 -8.23 32.88
CA PHE A 651 5.04 -7.67 34.23
C PHE A 651 4.37 -8.66 35.19
N SER A 652 3.55 -9.58 34.68
CA SER A 652 2.86 -10.58 35.49
C SER A 652 2.80 -11.96 34.83
N ALA A 653 2.57 -12.99 35.66
CA ALA A 653 2.30 -14.35 35.20
C ALA A 653 0.98 -14.45 34.40
N THR A 654 0.00 -13.58 34.70
CA THR A 654 -1.28 -13.53 33.97
C THR A 654 -1.08 -13.10 32.53
N GLU A 655 -0.28 -12.05 32.28
CA GLU A 655 0.07 -11.61 30.93
C GLU A 655 0.82 -12.70 30.16
N SER A 656 1.80 -13.36 30.80
CA SER A 656 2.51 -14.50 30.19
C SER A 656 1.54 -15.60 29.76
N ARG A 657 0.55 -15.93 30.60
CA ARG A 657 -0.46 -16.94 30.29
C ARG A 657 -1.39 -16.52 29.16
N GLN A 658 -1.82 -15.27 29.13
CA GLN A 658 -2.67 -14.75 28.04
C GLN A 658 -1.94 -14.80 26.69
N VAL A 659 -0.63 -14.52 26.67
CA VAL A 659 0.15 -14.54 25.44
C VAL A 659 0.56 -15.97 25.08
N LEU A 660 1.30 -16.68 25.94
CA LEU A 660 1.93 -17.96 25.61
C LEU A 660 1.13 -19.18 26.06
N GLY A 661 0.18 -19.03 26.99
CA GLY A 661 -0.49 -20.14 27.69
C GLY A 661 0.26 -20.64 28.93
N ILE A 662 1.49 -20.18 29.17
CA ILE A 662 2.35 -20.55 30.29
C ILE A 662 2.78 -19.32 31.10
N ASN A 663 3.35 -19.49 32.30
CA ASN A 663 3.73 -18.37 33.17
C ASN A 663 5.22 -17.95 33.00
N ASP A 664 5.97 -18.68 32.20
CA ASP A 664 7.45 -18.66 32.22
C ASP A 664 8.06 -17.35 31.74
N ALA A 665 7.37 -16.57 30.89
CA ALA A 665 7.88 -15.28 30.43
C ALA A 665 8.04 -14.26 31.58
N TYR A 666 7.22 -14.36 32.63
CA TYR A 666 7.37 -13.53 33.84
C TYR A 666 8.66 -13.85 34.61
N GLN A 667 9.12 -15.10 34.54
CA GLN A 667 10.30 -15.59 35.25
C GLN A 667 11.61 -15.32 34.48
N LEU A 668 11.55 -14.71 33.29
CA LEU A 668 12.72 -14.40 32.50
C LEU A 668 13.69 -13.45 33.24
N PRO A 669 15.01 -13.59 33.00
CA PRO A 669 16.01 -12.71 33.61
C PRO A 669 15.77 -11.25 33.20
N ALA A 670 16.26 -10.31 33.99
CA ALA A 670 16.14 -8.88 33.68
C ALA A 670 17.00 -8.41 32.48
N GLN A 671 17.81 -9.30 31.91
CA GLN A 671 18.60 -9.03 30.72
C GLN A 671 17.69 -8.87 29.49
N PRO A 672 17.82 -7.77 28.72
CA PRO A 672 17.02 -7.55 27.52
C PRO A 672 17.32 -8.59 26.42
N GLY A 673 16.29 -8.88 25.62
CA GLY A 673 16.37 -9.75 24.45
C GLY A 673 16.09 -11.23 24.73
N VAL A 674 16.00 -11.67 25.99
CA VAL A 674 15.54 -13.04 26.29
C VAL A 674 14.02 -13.12 26.10
N GLY A 675 13.55 -14.12 25.37
CA GLY A 675 12.14 -14.33 25.11
C GLY A 675 11.76 -15.77 24.83
N PHE A 676 10.46 -15.99 24.68
CA PHE A 676 9.87 -17.21 24.17
C PHE A 676 9.14 -16.91 22.86
N LEU A 677 9.27 -17.82 21.90
CA LEU A 677 8.48 -17.85 20.67
C LEU A 677 7.54 -19.05 20.72
N LYS A 678 6.26 -18.82 20.42
CA LYS A 678 5.22 -19.83 20.25
C LYS A 678 4.63 -19.72 18.85
N SER A 679 4.64 -20.82 18.10
CA SER A 679 4.08 -20.88 16.73
C SER A 679 3.05 -22.01 16.54
N ASP A 680 3.03 -22.99 17.45
CA ASP A 680 2.06 -24.09 17.45
C ASP A 680 1.61 -24.41 18.90
N VAL A 681 0.61 -25.28 19.06
CA VAL A 681 -0.02 -25.61 20.35
C VAL A 681 0.97 -26.23 21.34
N GLU A 682 1.99 -26.96 20.86
CA GLU A 682 2.88 -27.78 21.70
C GLU A 682 4.34 -27.28 21.79
N SER A 683 4.80 -26.38 20.91
CA SER A 683 6.20 -25.96 20.83
C SER A 683 6.41 -24.50 21.27
N ILE A 684 6.98 -24.32 22.47
CA ILE A 684 7.45 -23.04 22.98
C ILE A 684 8.97 -23.09 23.07
N THR A 685 9.66 -22.19 22.38
CA THR A 685 11.13 -22.20 22.32
C THR A 685 11.69 -20.92 22.90
N ARG A 686 12.62 -21.06 23.85
CA ARG A 686 13.36 -19.94 24.43
C ARG A 686 14.45 -19.47 23.47
N PHE A 687 14.61 -18.16 23.35
CA PHE A 687 15.66 -17.53 22.55
C PHE A 687 16.24 -16.29 23.22
N GLN A 688 17.40 -15.86 22.71
CA GLN A 688 18.05 -14.60 22.99
C GLN A 688 18.14 -13.82 21.67
N ALA A 689 17.48 -12.67 21.60
CA ALA A 689 17.47 -11.80 20.44
C ALA A 689 18.84 -11.18 20.16
N SER A 690 19.13 -10.96 18.88
CA SER A 690 20.28 -10.19 18.42
C SER A 690 20.14 -8.71 18.74
N TYR A 691 21.28 -8.07 18.97
CA TYR A 691 21.40 -6.63 19.23
C TYR A 691 22.04 -5.94 18.02
N ILE A 692 21.41 -4.88 17.51
CA ILE A 692 21.82 -4.16 16.29
C ILE A 692 22.01 -2.66 16.50
N SER A 693 21.55 -2.11 17.61
CA SER A 693 21.78 -0.69 17.96
C SER A 693 23.20 -0.41 18.49
N GLY A 694 24.06 -1.43 18.58
CA GLY A 694 25.45 -1.31 19.01
C GLY A 694 26.41 -0.82 17.92
N PRO A 695 27.64 -0.43 18.28
CA PRO A 695 28.67 -0.03 17.32
C PRO A 695 28.98 -1.17 16.36
N LEU A 696 29.06 -0.85 15.07
CA LEU A 696 29.42 -1.80 14.03
C LEU A 696 30.82 -2.35 14.28
N THR A 697 30.91 -3.67 14.41
CA THR A 697 32.16 -4.43 14.47
C THR A 697 32.61 -4.75 13.05
N ARG A 698 33.78 -4.24 12.66
CA ARG A 698 34.40 -4.53 11.36
C ARG A 698 35.53 -5.52 11.55
N ARG A 699 35.61 -6.54 10.69
CA ARG A 699 36.76 -7.46 10.66
C ARG A 699 37.77 -6.97 9.64
N ILE A 700 38.91 -6.51 10.11
CA ILE A 700 40.03 -6.10 9.26
C ILE A 700 41.05 -7.24 9.23
N GLU A 701 41.20 -7.88 8.07
CA GLU A 701 42.26 -8.85 7.82
C GLU A 701 43.57 -8.09 7.52
N ASN A 702 44.58 -8.23 8.38
CA ASN A 702 45.84 -7.46 8.29
C ASN A 702 46.83 -7.97 7.22
N SER A 703 46.49 -8.98 6.41
CA SER A 703 47.40 -9.62 5.46
C SER A 703 47.22 -9.10 4.02
N ARG A 704 47.71 -7.90 3.71
CA ARG A 704 47.90 -7.45 2.31
C ARG A 704 49.30 -7.79 1.80
N ALA A 705 49.61 -9.07 1.63
CA ALA A 705 50.60 -9.45 0.64
C ALA A 705 49.94 -9.36 -0.75
N PRO A 706 50.63 -8.91 -1.81
CA PRO A 706 50.07 -8.92 -3.16
C PRO A 706 49.72 -10.36 -3.56
N ALA A 707 48.48 -10.57 -3.97
CA ALA A 707 47.98 -11.89 -4.38
C ALA A 707 48.87 -12.49 -5.49
N ARG A 708 49.30 -13.75 -5.32
CA ARG A 708 50.07 -14.50 -6.32
C ARG A 708 49.32 -15.76 -6.73
N VAL A 709 49.27 -16.03 -8.04
CA VAL A 709 48.69 -17.26 -8.58
C VAL A 709 49.69 -18.41 -8.40
N ARG A 710 49.24 -19.53 -7.84
CA ARG A 710 50.03 -20.76 -7.69
C ARG A 710 49.18 -22.01 -7.90
N LEU A 711 49.83 -23.14 -8.19
CA LEU A 711 49.17 -24.45 -8.26
C LEU A 711 48.62 -24.85 -6.88
N PHE A 712 47.34 -25.25 -6.84
CA PHE A 712 46.69 -25.69 -5.61
C PHE A 712 47.14 -27.10 -5.23
N ASN A 713 47.92 -27.19 -4.15
CA ASN A 713 48.46 -28.44 -3.61
C ASN A 713 47.75 -28.88 -2.31
N GLY A 714 46.92 -28.03 -1.73
CA GLY A 714 46.18 -28.28 -0.49
C GLY A 714 45.78 -26.97 0.21
N TRP A 715 45.06 -27.09 1.31
CA TRP A 715 44.67 -25.96 2.15
C TRP A 715 45.83 -25.58 3.07
N GLU A 716 46.60 -24.56 2.72
CA GLU A 716 47.54 -23.96 3.67
C GLU A 716 46.77 -23.05 4.62
N GLN A 717 46.97 -23.21 5.94
CA GLN A 717 46.46 -22.26 6.93
C GLN A 717 47.23 -20.94 6.79
N GLU A 718 46.70 -20.01 6.00
CA GLU A 718 47.09 -18.60 6.11
C GLU A 718 46.45 -18.07 7.39
N SER A 719 47.20 -18.10 8.50
CA SER A 719 46.82 -17.41 9.75
C SER A 719 46.83 -15.91 9.50
N SER A 720 45.71 -15.37 9.01
CA SER A 720 45.50 -13.93 8.90
C SER A 720 45.10 -13.42 10.28
N GLU A 721 45.89 -12.53 10.86
CA GLU A 721 45.46 -11.79 12.05
C GLU A 721 44.25 -10.93 11.68
N VAL A 722 43.09 -11.31 12.20
CA VAL A 722 41.84 -10.53 12.08
C VAL A 722 41.78 -9.59 13.27
N THR A 723 41.88 -8.29 13.01
CA THR A 723 41.61 -7.27 14.04
C THR A 723 40.14 -6.88 13.96
N ILE A 724 39.42 -6.95 15.08
CA ILE A 724 38.04 -6.46 15.17
C ILE A 724 38.11 -4.98 15.56
N GLU A 725 37.82 -4.10 14.63
CA GLU A 725 37.69 -2.66 14.88
C GLU A 725 36.23 -2.33 15.20
N ARG A 726 36.00 -1.58 16.28
CA ARG A 726 34.66 -1.06 16.61
C ARG A 726 34.54 0.34 16.04
N GLY A 727 33.70 0.50 15.03
CA GLY A 727 33.39 1.80 14.45
C GLY A 727 32.51 2.65 15.36
N THR A 728 32.34 3.92 14.99
CA THR A 728 31.44 4.86 15.65
C THR A 728 30.00 4.77 15.13
N GLN A 729 29.79 4.19 13.95
CA GLN A 729 28.48 3.99 13.33
C GLN A 729 27.80 2.73 13.89
N THR A 730 26.46 2.73 14.01
CA THR A 730 25.71 1.54 14.42
C THR A 730 25.48 0.57 13.26
N LEU A 731 25.13 -0.69 13.54
CA LEU A 731 24.82 -1.66 12.49
C LEU A 731 23.57 -1.26 11.68
N ILE A 732 22.53 -0.72 12.34
CA ILE A 732 21.32 -0.23 11.68
C ILE A 732 21.66 0.87 10.65
N ASP A 733 22.41 1.90 11.04
CA ASP A 733 22.79 3.00 10.14
C ASP A 733 23.60 2.49 8.94
N ALA A 734 24.50 1.52 9.18
CA ALA A 734 25.33 0.95 8.13
C ALA A 734 24.50 0.14 7.13
N VAL A 735 23.55 -0.67 7.61
CA VAL A 735 22.65 -1.45 6.75
C VAL A 735 21.70 -0.54 5.97
N VAL A 736 21.14 0.49 6.61
CA VAL A 736 20.24 1.45 5.96
C VAL A 736 20.98 2.17 4.83
N ALA A 737 22.20 2.66 5.07
CA ALA A 737 23.01 3.28 4.02
C ALA A 737 23.28 2.34 2.83
N ARG A 738 23.53 1.04 3.08
CA ARG A 738 23.69 0.04 2.01
C ARG A 738 22.39 -0.22 1.27
N ALA A 739 21.26 -0.33 1.97
CA ALA A 739 19.95 -0.53 1.36
C ALA A 739 19.56 0.65 0.46
N ILE A 740 19.81 1.90 0.89
CA ILE A 740 19.56 3.10 0.07
C ILE A 740 20.36 3.06 -1.23
N SER A 741 21.66 2.76 -1.15
CA SER A 741 22.55 2.64 -2.32
C SER A 741 22.08 1.55 -3.28
N ALA A 742 21.78 0.36 -2.75
CA ALA A 742 21.29 -0.78 -3.54
C ALA A 742 19.89 -0.54 -4.15
N GLY A 743 19.01 0.17 -3.43
CA GLY A 743 17.69 0.56 -3.92
C GLY A 743 17.76 1.58 -5.05
N ALA A 744 18.58 2.62 -4.88
CA ALA A 744 18.77 3.68 -5.86
C ALA A 744 19.41 3.16 -7.17
N SER A 745 20.43 2.30 -7.07
CA SER A 745 21.09 1.70 -8.24
C SER A 745 20.15 0.82 -9.07
N ARG A 746 19.13 0.21 -8.45
CA ARG A 746 18.14 -0.66 -9.09
C ARG A 746 16.80 0.02 -9.40
N GLY A 747 16.62 1.28 -9.00
CA GLY A 747 15.34 1.98 -9.12
C GLY A 747 14.21 1.34 -8.31
N LEU A 748 14.54 0.70 -7.18
CA LEU A 748 13.58 0.02 -6.31
C LEU A 748 13.25 0.89 -5.10
N SER A 749 11.96 1.15 -4.90
CA SER A 749 11.43 1.79 -3.71
C SER A 749 10.02 1.28 -3.41
N ALA A 750 9.63 1.38 -2.14
CA ALA A 750 8.32 0.99 -1.69
C ALA A 750 7.26 1.99 -2.16
N HIS A 751 6.08 1.44 -2.47
CA HIS A 751 4.87 2.21 -2.73
C HIS A 751 4.49 3.03 -1.49
N GLN A 752 4.28 4.32 -1.66
CA GLN A 752 4.00 5.24 -0.54
C GLN A 752 2.54 5.12 -0.12
N ILE A 753 2.30 4.35 0.94
CA ILE A 753 0.96 4.18 1.55
C ILE A 753 0.62 5.41 2.41
N TRP A 754 1.61 5.97 3.09
CA TRP A 754 1.46 7.15 3.93
C TRP A 754 2.22 8.32 3.34
N LEU A 755 1.50 9.29 2.81
CA LEU A 755 2.10 10.57 2.49
C LEU A 755 2.24 11.41 3.75
N PRO A 756 3.23 12.30 3.84
CA PRO A 756 3.31 13.28 4.93
C PRO A 756 1.95 13.99 5.12
N PRO A 757 1.49 14.20 6.37
CA PRO A 757 0.32 15.03 6.62
C PRO A 757 0.46 16.38 5.95
N LEU A 758 -0.67 17.01 5.58
CA LEU A 758 -0.62 18.33 4.98
C LEU A 758 0.23 19.26 5.87
N PRO A 759 1.23 19.97 5.32
CA PRO A 759 2.11 20.83 6.11
C PRO A 759 1.30 21.96 6.76
N ALA A 760 1.87 22.64 7.75
CA ALA A 760 1.22 23.78 8.41
C ALA A 760 0.88 24.90 7.42
N GLU A 761 1.75 25.13 6.44
CA GLU A 761 1.55 26.08 5.35
C GLU A 761 2.18 25.55 4.05
N VAL A 762 1.64 25.99 2.91
CA VAL A 762 2.22 25.74 1.59
C VAL A 762 2.18 27.05 0.80
N SER A 763 3.26 27.39 0.09
CA SER A 763 3.29 28.59 -0.76
C SER A 763 2.47 28.37 -2.03
N ILE A 764 1.80 29.42 -2.51
CA ILE A 764 1.09 29.39 -3.81
C ILE A 764 2.04 28.99 -4.95
N GLY A 765 3.30 29.42 -4.93
CA GLY A 765 4.29 29.06 -5.95
C GLY A 765 4.65 27.57 -5.98
N ALA A 766 4.39 26.83 -4.89
CA ALA A 766 4.64 25.38 -4.84
C ALA A 766 3.49 24.55 -5.41
N VAL A 767 2.29 25.13 -5.57
CA VAL A 767 1.09 24.44 -6.06
C VAL A 767 0.50 25.05 -7.32
N ALA A 768 0.91 26.26 -7.70
CA ALA A 768 0.40 26.97 -8.85
C ALA A 768 0.86 26.29 -10.13
N GLU A 769 -0.07 25.57 -10.76
CA GLU A 769 0.11 24.96 -12.08
C GLU A 769 -0.88 25.57 -13.08
N GLU A 770 -0.48 25.68 -14.34
CA GLU A 770 -1.38 26.11 -15.39
C GLU A 770 -2.37 24.98 -15.71
N ILE A 771 -3.61 25.14 -15.26
CA ILE A 771 -4.70 24.25 -15.59
C ILE A 771 -5.51 24.89 -16.72
N GLY A 772 -5.78 24.12 -17.77
CA GLY A 772 -6.61 24.56 -18.89
C GLY A 772 -8.00 25.03 -18.43
N GLY A 773 -8.52 26.09 -19.07
CA GLY A 773 -9.84 26.65 -18.74
C GLY A 773 -9.83 27.72 -17.64
N LEU A 774 -11.01 28.20 -17.26
CA LEU A 774 -11.17 29.25 -16.26
C LEU A 774 -11.17 28.66 -14.84
N ALA A 775 -10.01 28.23 -14.36
CA ALA A 775 -9.86 27.58 -13.06
C ALA A 775 -8.64 28.12 -12.30
N ALA A 776 -8.67 28.04 -10.97
CA ALA A 776 -7.62 28.51 -10.07
C ALA A 776 -7.15 27.36 -9.16
N VAL A 777 -5.85 27.07 -9.14
CA VAL A 777 -5.23 26.20 -8.13
C VAL A 777 -4.89 27.03 -6.90
N ILE A 778 -5.48 26.71 -5.76
CA ILE A 778 -5.37 27.56 -4.56
C ILE A 778 -4.87 26.81 -3.32
N GLY A 779 -4.44 25.56 -3.44
CA GLY A 779 -4.08 24.74 -2.30
C GLY A 779 -3.94 23.26 -2.64
N MET A 780 -4.06 22.41 -1.63
CA MET A 780 -3.98 20.94 -1.73
C MET A 780 -5.18 20.28 -1.04
N ILE A 781 -5.57 19.09 -1.53
CA ILE A 781 -6.59 18.19 -0.99
C ILE A 781 -5.86 16.94 -0.49
N ASP A 782 -6.12 16.54 0.76
CA ASP A 782 -5.58 15.29 1.30
C ASP A 782 -6.57 14.15 1.07
N ARG A 783 -6.09 13.09 0.41
CA ARG A 783 -6.87 11.90 0.04
C ARG A 783 -6.18 10.63 0.58
N PRO A 784 -6.14 10.42 1.91
CA PRO A 784 -5.40 9.33 2.53
C PRO A 784 -5.89 7.95 2.06
N TYR A 785 -7.21 7.76 1.89
CA TYR A 785 -7.77 6.51 1.37
C TYR A 785 -7.31 6.17 -0.06
N GLN A 786 -7.10 7.20 -0.89
CA GLN A 786 -6.55 7.04 -2.24
C GLN A 786 -5.02 7.15 -2.29
N GLN A 787 -4.37 7.34 -1.13
CA GLN A 787 -2.91 7.44 -0.98
C GLN A 787 -2.29 8.52 -1.87
N ARG A 788 -2.96 9.67 -2.01
CA ARG A 788 -2.46 10.80 -2.79
C ARG A 788 -2.87 12.15 -2.21
N GLN A 789 -2.20 13.20 -2.66
CA GLN A 789 -2.59 14.58 -2.42
C GLN A 789 -2.80 15.23 -3.78
N ASP A 790 -3.95 15.87 -3.96
CA ASP A 790 -4.36 16.45 -5.24
C ASP A 790 -4.40 18.00 -5.13
N PRO A 791 -4.14 18.75 -6.21
CA PRO A 791 -4.30 20.20 -6.17
C PRO A 791 -5.76 20.59 -5.90
N LEU A 792 -5.96 21.61 -5.05
CA LEU A 792 -7.27 22.19 -4.80
C LEU A 792 -7.62 23.17 -5.92
N ILE A 793 -8.52 22.74 -6.80
CA ILE A 793 -8.94 23.48 -7.99
C ILE A 793 -10.31 24.13 -7.75
N ILE A 794 -10.40 25.42 -8.02
CA ILE A 794 -11.63 26.20 -8.05
C ILE A 794 -12.00 26.46 -9.51
N ASP A 795 -13.02 25.77 -10.00
CA ASP A 795 -13.48 25.88 -11.39
C ASP A 795 -14.58 26.93 -11.55
N PHE A 796 -14.36 27.87 -12.47
CA PHE A 796 -15.29 28.93 -12.88
C PHE A 796 -15.82 28.74 -14.31
N SER A 797 -15.48 27.63 -14.98
CA SER A 797 -15.93 27.33 -16.34
C SER A 797 -17.45 27.09 -16.42
N SER A 798 -18.05 27.38 -17.57
CA SER A 798 -19.48 27.16 -17.82
C SER A 798 -19.84 25.69 -18.10
N THR A 799 -18.85 24.84 -18.37
CA THR A 799 -19.00 23.43 -18.78
C THR A 799 -18.71 22.47 -17.61
N GLY A 800 -19.25 22.76 -16.44
CA GLY A 800 -19.13 21.89 -15.25
C GLY A 800 -18.70 22.58 -13.96
N GLY A 801 -18.22 23.82 -14.03
CA GLY A 801 -17.87 24.63 -12.86
C GLY A 801 -19.09 25.30 -12.20
N SER A 802 -18.94 25.76 -10.96
CA SER A 802 -20.03 26.41 -10.23
C SER A 802 -20.21 27.88 -10.59
N GLY A 803 -19.23 28.50 -11.25
CA GLY A 803 -19.22 29.89 -11.71
C GLY A 803 -19.15 30.95 -10.60
N HIS A 804 -19.86 30.76 -9.50
CA HIS A 804 -19.80 31.57 -8.28
C HIS A 804 -19.26 30.71 -7.13
N TRP A 805 -18.60 31.35 -6.16
CA TRP A 805 -17.96 30.68 -5.03
C TRP A 805 -18.14 31.43 -3.71
N VAL A 806 -18.30 30.69 -2.62
CA VAL A 806 -18.27 31.23 -1.25
C VAL A 806 -17.19 30.55 -0.43
N VAL A 807 -16.40 31.35 0.29
CA VAL A 807 -15.46 30.91 1.32
C VAL A 807 -16.04 31.22 2.71
N CYS A 808 -16.44 30.19 3.44
CA CYS A 808 -16.96 30.32 4.81
C CYS A 808 -15.90 29.90 5.84
N GLY A 809 -15.80 30.59 6.98
CA GLY A 809 -14.80 30.28 7.99
C GLY A 809 -14.84 31.20 9.21
N SER A 810 -14.47 30.71 10.39
CA SER A 810 -14.37 31.53 11.61
C SER A 810 -13.36 32.69 11.47
N PRO A 811 -13.33 33.69 12.36
CA PRO A 811 -12.26 34.70 12.38
C PRO A 811 -10.87 34.06 12.34
N GLN A 812 -9.94 34.63 11.56
CA GLN A 812 -8.57 34.14 11.38
C GLN A 812 -8.39 32.73 10.77
N SER A 813 -9.45 32.08 10.29
CA SER A 813 -9.38 30.78 9.60
C SER A 813 -8.65 30.79 8.24
N GLY A 814 -8.31 31.96 7.68
CA GLY A 814 -7.64 32.07 6.37
C GLY A 814 -8.53 32.47 5.19
N LYS A 815 -9.75 32.98 5.42
CA LYS A 815 -10.69 33.42 4.36
C LYS A 815 -10.09 34.40 3.35
N SER A 816 -9.49 35.49 3.84
CA SER A 816 -8.85 36.50 3.00
C SER A 816 -7.67 35.93 2.23
N THR A 817 -6.93 34.99 2.83
CA THR A 817 -5.85 34.25 2.15
C THR A 817 -6.40 33.43 0.99
N ALA A 818 -7.51 32.71 1.18
CA ALA A 818 -8.14 31.95 0.11
C ALA A 818 -8.60 32.85 -1.06
N LEU A 819 -9.27 33.97 -0.77
CA LEU A 819 -9.64 34.94 -1.81
C LEU A 819 -8.43 35.50 -2.56
N ARG A 820 -7.36 35.82 -1.81
CA ARG A 820 -6.10 36.29 -2.37
C ARG A 820 -5.46 35.25 -3.29
N SER A 821 -5.44 33.98 -2.87
CA SER A 821 -4.90 32.86 -3.65
C SER A 821 -5.71 32.62 -4.92
N ILE A 822 -7.05 32.76 -4.89
CA ILE A 822 -7.90 32.71 -6.09
C ILE A 822 -7.48 33.80 -7.10
N VAL A 823 -7.39 35.06 -6.65
CA VAL A 823 -7.04 36.19 -7.52
C VAL A 823 -5.65 36.04 -8.13
N VAL A 824 -4.66 35.69 -7.31
CA VAL A 824 -3.26 35.55 -7.77
C VAL A 824 -3.08 34.35 -8.70
N SER A 825 -3.71 33.21 -8.41
CA SER A 825 -3.65 32.01 -9.26
C SER A 825 -4.25 32.27 -10.65
N LEU A 826 -5.41 32.96 -10.72
CA LEU A 826 -6.01 33.37 -11.99
C LEU A 826 -5.17 34.43 -12.71
N ALA A 827 -4.64 35.43 -12.01
CA ALA A 827 -3.79 36.47 -12.61
C ALA A 827 -2.46 35.91 -13.15
N ALA A 828 -1.93 34.84 -12.55
CA ALA A 828 -0.72 34.16 -13.01
C ALA A 828 -0.95 33.34 -14.28
N THR A 829 -2.16 32.79 -14.47
CA THR A 829 -2.48 31.86 -15.57
C THR A 829 -3.29 32.49 -16.71
N ARG A 830 -3.83 33.70 -16.51
CA ARG A 830 -4.71 34.40 -17.47
C ARG A 830 -4.24 35.82 -17.69
N ASN A 831 -4.40 36.30 -18.92
CA ASN A 831 -4.00 37.67 -19.30
C ASN A 831 -5.09 38.71 -18.95
N THR A 832 -4.69 39.98 -18.92
CA THR A 832 -5.60 41.11 -18.64
C THR A 832 -6.71 41.32 -19.69
N GLU A 833 -6.57 40.75 -20.89
CA GLU A 833 -7.62 40.78 -21.91
C GLU A 833 -8.76 39.81 -21.57
N SER A 834 -8.44 38.66 -20.97
CA SER A 834 -9.38 37.59 -20.67
C SER A 834 -10.10 37.76 -19.33
N ILE A 835 -9.45 38.34 -18.32
CA ILE A 835 -10.03 38.49 -16.97
C ILE A 835 -9.79 39.89 -16.36
N ARG A 836 -10.70 40.31 -15.48
CA ARG A 836 -10.51 41.47 -14.57
C ARG A 836 -11.13 41.24 -13.20
N PHE A 837 -10.64 41.96 -12.19
CA PHE A 837 -11.13 41.88 -10.81
C PHE A 837 -11.65 43.23 -10.29
N TYR A 838 -12.78 43.19 -9.61
CA TYR A 838 -13.28 44.24 -8.72
C TYR A 838 -13.34 43.69 -7.30
N ILE A 839 -12.77 44.41 -6.34
CA ILE A 839 -12.56 43.91 -4.98
C ILE A 839 -13.24 44.83 -3.97
N LEU A 840 -14.08 44.26 -3.11
CA LEU A 840 -14.60 44.88 -1.90
C LEU A 840 -13.89 44.25 -0.70
N ASP A 841 -13.03 45.02 -0.03
CA ASP A 841 -12.24 44.59 1.12
C ASP A 841 -12.81 45.18 2.41
N PHE A 842 -13.59 44.39 3.15
CA PHE A 842 -14.10 44.77 4.48
C PHE A 842 -13.29 44.12 5.62
N SER A 843 -12.19 43.42 5.31
CA SER A 843 -11.36 42.67 6.25
C SER A 843 -10.07 43.43 6.61
N ALA A 844 -10.21 44.71 6.97
CA ALA A 844 -9.10 45.55 7.44
C ALA A 844 -7.89 45.67 6.48
N GLY A 845 -8.12 45.60 5.17
CA GLY A 845 -7.08 45.83 4.16
C GLY A 845 -6.23 44.60 3.85
N ALA A 846 -6.74 43.39 4.10
CA ALA A 846 -6.04 42.14 3.80
C ALA A 846 -5.76 41.94 2.29
N LEU A 847 -6.61 42.53 1.43
CA LEU A 847 -6.55 42.41 -0.02
C LEU A 847 -5.94 43.65 -0.70
N LYS A 848 -5.60 44.71 0.05
CA LYS A 848 -5.08 45.99 -0.49
C LYS A 848 -3.92 45.84 -1.48
N HIS A 849 -3.06 44.84 -1.27
CA HIS A 849 -1.88 44.61 -2.11
C HIS A 849 -2.22 44.09 -3.50
N LEU A 850 -3.40 43.48 -3.68
CA LEU A 850 -3.87 43.01 -4.99
C LEU A 850 -4.08 44.16 -5.98
N ALA A 851 -4.30 45.40 -5.51
CA ALA A 851 -4.41 46.58 -6.37
C ALA A 851 -3.15 46.86 -7.23
N ARG A 852 -2.02 46.19 -6.97
CA ARG A 852 -0.81 46.25 -7.79
C ARG A 852 -0.85 45.35 -9.03
N LEU A 853 -1.80 44.42 -9.11
CA LEU A 853 -1.95 43.55 -10.28
C LEU A 853 -2.59 44.32 -11.42
N PRO A 854 -2.08 44.19 -12.66
CA PRO A 854 -2.67 44.85 -13.82
C PRO A 854 -4.07 44.32 -14.15
N HIS A 855 -4.48 43.18 -13.58
CA HIS A 855 -5.82 42.60 -13.70
C HIS A 855 -6.87 43.23 -12.79
N VAL A 856 -6.47 44.00 -11.77
CA VAL A 856 -7.41 44.60 -10.81
C VAL A 856 -7.86 45.97 -11.31
N ALA A 857 -9.16 46.09 -11.60
CA ALA A 857 -9.78 47.32 -12.08
C ALA A 857 -10.14 48.29 -10.95
N GLY A 858 -10.51 47.77 -9.78
CA GLY A 858 -10.85 48.62 -8.65
C GLY A 858 -10.91 47.85 -7.33
N LEU A 859 -10.47 48.50 -6.26
CA LEU A 859 -10.57 48.02 -4.89
C LEU A 859 -11.24 49.10 -4.03
N ALA A 860 -12.26 48.73 -3.26
CA ALA A 860 -12.92 49.60 -2.30
C ALA A 860 -12.85 49.01 -0.90
N GLU A 861 -12.57 49.85 0.10
CA GLU A 861 -12.55 49.49 1.51
C GLU A 861 -13.86 49.93 2.19
N HIS A 862 -14.17 49.34 3.36
CA HIS A 862 -15.36 49.70 4.16
C HIS A 862 -15.52 51.21 4.40
N LYS A 863 -14.40 51.91 4.62
CA LYS A 863 -14.36 53.35 4.91
C LYS A 863 -14.67 54.27 3.72
N ASP A 864 -14.77 53.72 2.50
CA ASP A 864 -15.04 54.47 1.26
C ASP A 864 -16.39 54.04 0.65
N PRO A 865 -17.52 54.47 1.25
CA PRO A 865 -18.84 54.03 0.83
C PRO A 865 -19.24 54.54 -0.56
N GLU A 866 -18.62 55.62 -1.06
CA GLU A 866 -18.85 56.09 -2.42
C GLU A 866 -18.24 55.11 -3.43
N ARG A 867 -16.98 54.71 -3.21
CA ARG A 867 -16.28 53.76 -4.07
C ARG A 867 -16.91 52.38 -4.05
N VAL A 868 -17.42 51.92 -2.89
CA VAL A 868 -18.19 50.65 -2.79
C VAL A 868 -19.40 50.68 -3.73
N ARG A 869 -20.25 51.70 -3.62
CA ARG A 869 -21.45 51.83 -4.48
C ARG A 869 -21.07 51.96 -5.95
N ARG A 870 -20.02 52.74 -6.26
CA ARG A 870 -19.55 52.93 -7.63
C ARG A 870 -19.04 51.63 -8.26
N LEU A 871 -18.32 50.82 -7.49
CA LEU A 871 -17.80 49.52 -7.93
C LEU A 871 -18.94 48.54 -8.21
N VAL A 872 -19.93 48.43 -7.31
CA VAL A 872 -21.10 47.57 -7.54
C VAL A 872 -21.90 48.03 -8.75
N ALA A 873 -22.11 49.35 -8.91
CA ALA A 873 -22.79 49.90 -10.08
C ALA A 873 -22.05 49.63 -11.40
N GLU A 874 -20.70 49.65 -11.39
CA GLU A 874 -19.88 49.29 -12.55
C GLU A 874 -20.10 47.83 -12.96
N VAL A 875 -20.01 46.92 -11.99
CA VAL A 875 -20.20 45.49 -12.23
C VAL A 875 -21.62 45.21 -12.70
N LEU A 876 -22.63 45.85 -12.12
CA LEU A 876 -24.01 45.76 -12.57
C LEU A 876 -24.16 46.27 -14.02
N GLY A 877 -23.46 47.35 -14.37
CA GLY A 877 -23.38 47.85 -15.74
C GLY A 877 -22.82 46.81 -16.72
N LEU A 878 -21.81 46.04 -16.31
CA LEU A 878 -21.23 44.94 -17.09
C LEU A 878 -22.13 43.71 -17.17
N VAL A 879 -22.99 43.46 -16.17
CA VAL A 879 -24.03 42.44 -16.27
C VAL A 879 -25.08 42.84 -17.32
N ASN A 880 -25.48 44.11 -17.33
CA ASN A 880 -26.47 44.63 -18.27
C ASN A 880 -25.93 44.81 -19.69
N ASN A 881 -24.64 45.11 -19.84
CA ASN A 881 -23.94 45.25 -21.11
C ASN A 881 -22.70 44.33 -21.11
N PRO A 882 -22.86 43.03 -21.41
CA PRO A 882 -21.80 42.04 -21.30
C PRO A 882 -20.63 42.30 -22.25
N GLU A 883 -19.43 42.03 -21.76
CA GLU A 883 -18.18 42.10 -22.53
C GLU A 883 -17.60 40.68 -22.77
N PRO A 884 -16.66 40.51 -23.72
CA PRO A 884 -15.95 39.24 -23.91
C PRO A 884 -15.10 38.82 -22.70
N ARG A 885 -14.63 39.78 -21.90
CA ARG A 885 -13.77 39.57 -20.73
C ARG A 885 -14.55 39.05 -19.51
N HIS A 886 -14.03 38.03 -18.84
CA HIS A 886 -14.58 37.56 -17.57
C HIS A 886 -14.31 38.55 -16.43
N THR A 887 -15.32 38.83 -15.62
CA THR A 887 -15.25 39.83 -14.55
C THR A 887 -15.50 39.17 -13.21
N PHE A 888 -14.59 39.32 -12.27
CA PHE A 888 -14.71 38.74 -10.93
C PHE A 888 -15.00 39.82 -9.90
N LEU A 889 -16.14 39.73 -9.22
CA LEU A 889 -16.47 40.54 -8.06
C LEU A 889 -16.11 39.77 -6.79
N ILE A 890 -15.02 40.18 -6.16
CA ILE A 890 -14.51 39.60 -4.91
C ILE A 890 -15.05 40.42 -3.74
N VAL A 891 -15.72 39.79 -2.79
CA VAL A 891 -16.24 40.45 -1.58
C VAL A 891 -15.68 39.75 -0.35
N ASP A 892 -14.75 40.40 0.34
CA ASP A 892 -14.24 39.90 1.61
C ASP A 892 -15.04 40.52 2.77
N GLY A 893 -15.86 39.70 3.45
CA GLY A 893 -16.67 40.11 4.58
C GLY A 893 -18.14 40.40 4.26
N TRP A 894 -18.88 39.43 3.71
CA TRP A 894 -20.29 39.55 3.32
C TRP A 894 -21.22 40.17 4.39
N HIS A 895 -21.01 39.86 5.68
CA HIS A 895 -21.76 40.45 6.79
C HIS A 895 -21.85 41.99 6.77
N THR A 896 -20.80 42.68 6.32
CA THR A 896 -20.76 44.14 6.21
C THR A 896 -21.73 44.65 5.15
N ILE A 897 -21.91 43.92 4.03
CA ILE A 897 -22.93 44.27 3.03
C ILE A 897 -24.32 44.19 3.64
N THR A 898 -24.61 43.13 4.41
CA THR A 898 -25.93 42.95 5.01
C THR A 898 -26.27 43.94 6.12
N GLN A 899 -25.26 44.59 6.72
CA GLN A 899 -25.44 45.52 7.84
C GLN A 899 -25.38 46.99 7.39
N ASP A 900 -24.35 47.35 6.61
CA ASP A 900 -24.03 48.75 6.32
C ASP A 900 -24.41 49.18 4.90
N PHE A 901 -24.64 48.22 3.99
CA PHE A 901 -24.97 48.45 2.58
C PHE A 901 -26.17 47.62 2.13
N GLU A 902 -27.20 47.50 2.98
CA GLU A 902 -28.39 46.70 2.69
C GLU A 902 -29.09 47.16 1.41
N GLU A 903 -28.97 48.44 1.04
CA GLU A 903 -29.51 48.97 -0.21
C GLU A 903 -28.95 48.32 -1.48
N LEU A 904 -27.75 47.71 -1.41
CA LEU A 904 -27.10 47.04 -2.54
C LEU A 904 -27.48 45.57 -2.65
N PHE A 905 -28.30 45.04 -1.73
CA PHE A 905 -28.62 43.62 -1.68
C PHE A 905 -29.29 43.13 -2.97
N ASP A 906 -30.24 43.91 -3.50
CA ASP A 906 -30.94 43.58 -4.74
C ASP A 906 -29.99 43.59 -5.94
N ASP A 907 -28.98 44.46 -5.95
CA ASP A 907 -27.93 44.49 -6.99
C ASP A 907 -27.12 43.19 -6.95
N PHE A 908 -26.75 42.70 -5.76
CA PHE A 908 -26.05 41.42 -5.62
C PHE A 908 -26.92 40.21 -6.02
N VAL A 909 -28.22 40.24 -5.75
CA VAL A 909 -29.15 39.21 -6.25
C VAL A 909 -29.19 39.23 -7.78
N HIS A 910 -29.22 40.41 -8.39
CA HIS A 910 -29.18 40.56 -9.85
C HIS A 910 -27.87 40.03 -10.44
N ILE A 911 -26.72 40.36 -9.82
CA ILE A 911 -25.41 39.86 -10.22
C ILE A 911 -25.33 38.33 -10.06
N ALA A 912 -25.82 37.76 -8.95
CA ALA A 912 -25.79 36.32 -8.73
C ALA A 912 -26.70 35.53 -9.70
N SER A 913 -27.80 36.14 -10.15
CA SER A 913 -28.77 35.48 -11.04
C SER A 913 -28.42 35.61 -12.52
N HIS A 914 -27.96 36.78 -12.96
CA HIS A 914 -27.70 37.07 -14.39
C HIS A 914 -26.20 37.17 -14.71
N GLY A 915 -25.33 37.24 -13.71
CA GLY A 915 -23.90 37.49 -13.89
C GLY A 915 -23.21 36.41 -14.71
N LEU A 916 -23.47 35.12 -14.45
CA LEU A 916 -22.80 34.03 -15.17
C LEU A 916 -23.02 34.07 -16.69
N ALA A 917 -24.24 34.41 -17.13
CA ALA A 917 -24.55 34.59 -18.54
C ALA A 917 -23.77 35.77 -19.17
N ALA A 918 -23.49 36.79 -18.36
CA ALA A 918 -22.69 37.96 -18.73
C ALA A 918 -21.17 37.78 -18.46
N ARG A 919 -20.70 36.56 -18.12
CA ARG A 919 -19.30 36.28 -17.71
C ARG A 919 -18.84 37.07 -16.47
N VAL A 920 -19.78 37.42 -15.60
CA VAL A 920 -19.54 38.03 -14.30
C VAL A 920 -19.63 36.95 -13.21
N HIS A 921 -18.59 36.82 -12.41
CA HIS A 921 -18.41 35.81 -11.37
C HIS A 921 -18.41 36.47 -10.00
N LEU A 922 -19.21 35.95 -9.07
CA LEU A 922 -19.27 36.42 -7.69
C LEU A 922 -18.47 35.47 -6.78
N VAL A 923 -17.52 36.03 -6.03
CA VAL A 923 -16.73 35.30 -5.03
C VAL A 923 -16.85 36.00 -3.68
N LEU A 924 -17.43 35.35 -2.69
CA LEU A 924 -17.74 35.95 -1.39
C LEU A 924 -16.96 35.26 -0.27
N SER A 925 -16.58 36.00 0.77
CA SER A 925 -16.22 35.42 2.06
C SER A 925 -17.27 35.74 3.12
N THR A 926 -17.56 34.79 4.01
CA THR A 926 -18.46 34.99 5.15
C THR A 926 -17.95 34.25 6.38
N GLN A 927 -18.35 34.70 7.58
CA GLN A 927 -17.99 34.00 8.81
C GLN A 927 -18.88 32.79 9.08
N ARG A 928 -20.16 32.89 8.70
CA ARG A 928 -21.17 31.85 8.88
C ARG A 928 -22.02 31.76 7.61
N TRP A 929 -22.48 30.55 7.31
CA TRP A 929 -23.37 30.31 6.18
C TRP A 929 -24.73 30.99 6.35
N SER A 930 -25.21 31.15 7.59
CA SER A 930 -26.46 31.83 7.92
C SER A 930 -26.47 33.33 7.59
N SER A 931 -25.30 33.95 7.43
CA SER A 931 -25.20 35.37 7.03
C SER A 931 -25.56 35.61 5.56
N ILE A 932 -25.55 34.57 4.72
CA ILE A 932 -25.95 34.68 3.31
C ILE A 932 -27.43 34.30 3.20
N ARG A 933 -28.26 35.24 2.77
CA ARG A 933 -29.69 35.01 2.55
C ARG A 933 -29.89 33.94 1.44
N PRO A 934 -30.94 33.10 1.52
CA PRO A 934 -31.19 32.03 0.54
C PRO A 934 -31.18 32.48 -0.92
N ALA A 935 -31.71 33.68 -1.21
CA ALA A 935 -31.77 34.27 -2.55
C ALA A 935 -30.41 34.37 -3.27
N ILE A 936 -29.30 34.47 -2.53
CA ILE A 936 -27.94 34.48 -3.11
C ILE A 936 -27.27 33.12 -2.87
N ARG A 937 -27.37 32.57 -1.65
CA ARG A 937 -26.71 31.32 -1.25
C ARG A 937 -27.06 30.17 -2.19
N ASP A 938 -28.32 30.06 -2.59
CA ASP A 938 -28.81 28.93 -3.37
C ASP A 938 -28.46 29.08 -4.87
N LEU A 939 -28.09 30.29 -5.33
CA LEU A 939 -27.54 30.56 -6.66
C LEU A 939 -26.04 30.27 -6.75
N ILE A 940 -25.34 30.22 -5.60
CA ILE A 940 -23.91 29.96 -5.57
C ILE A 940 -23.66 28.46 -5.38
N GLY A 941 -23.26 27.80 -6.47
CA GLY A 941 -22.91 26.38 -6.45
C GLY A 941 -21.61 26.08 -5.72
N GLY A 942 -20.60 26.98 -5.78
CA GLY A 942 -19.24 26.75 -5.30
C GLY A 942 -19.09 27.03 -3.81
N ARG A 943 -18.55 26.08 -3.05
CA ARG A 943 -18.46 26.17 -1.59
C ARG A 943 -17.13 25.66 -1.09
N LEU A 944 -16.49 26.49 -0.28
CA LEU A 944 -15.24 26.20 0.40
C LEU A 944 -15.42 26.52 1.89
N GLU A 945 -15.24 25.54 2.76
CA GLU A 945 -15.51 25.70 4.18
C GLU A 945 -14.23 25.54 4.98
N LEU A 946 -13.63 26.65 5.40
CA LEU A 946 -12.53 26.64 6.35
C LEU A 946 -13.04 26.29 7.76
N LYS A 947 -12.12 26.14 8.72
CA LYS A 947 -12.53 25.83 10.11
C LYS A 947 -13.63 26.79 10.60
N LEU A 948 -14.79 26.24 10.95
CA LEU A 948 -15.90 26.97 11.54
C LEU A 948 -15.78 27.04 13.07
N GLY A 949 -16.42 28.04 13.67
CA GLY A 949 -16.50 28.15 15.13
C GLY A 949 -17.38 27.07 15.75
N GLU A 950 -18.49 26.74 15.08
CA GLU A 950 -19.40 25.66 15.46
C GLU A 950 -19.59 24.72 14.26
N ALA A 951 -19.32 23.43 14.45
CA ALA A 951 -19.45 22.44 13.37
C ALA A 951 -20.91 22.25 12.89
N MET A 952 -21.90 22.61 13.72
CA MET A 952 -23.32 22.55 13.39
C MET A 952 -23.71 23.53 12.27
N ASP A 953 -22.95 24.62 12.11
CA ASP A 953 -23.14 25.60 11.04
C ASP A 953 -22.66 25.09 9.67
N SER A 954 -21.98 23.93 9.62
CA SER A 954 -21.47 23.35 8.38
C SER A 954 -22.60 22.98 7.41
N LEU A 955 -22.43 23.36 6.15
CA LEU A 955 -23.31 22.94 5.04
C LEU A 955 -22.75 21.74 4.25
N ILE A 956 -21.52 21.32 4.56
CA ILE A 956 -20.84 20.22 3.87
C ILE A 956 -21.00 18.94 4.68
N ASP A 957 -20.32 18.83 5.82
CA ASP A 957 -20.44 17.70 6.73
C ASP A 957 -20.05 18.10 8.16
N ARG A 958 -21.00 17.92 9.08
CA ARG A 958 -20.85 18.31 10.49
C ARG A 958 -19.78 17.48 11.21
N LYS A 959 -19.66 16.20 10.91
CA LYS A 959 -18.68 15.30 11.54
C LYS A 959 -17.28 15.59 11.00
N ALA A 960 -17.14 15.77 9.68
CA ALA A 960 -15.86 16.13 9.07
C ALA A 960 -15.34 17.48 9.58
N GLN A 961 -16.23 18.46 9.81
CA GLN A 961 -15.84 19.78 10.31
C GLN A 961 -15.33 19.77 11.76
N ILE A 962 -15.75 18.80 12.58
CA ILE A 962 -15.17 18.59 13.92
C ILE A 962 -13.67 18.24 13.79
N ARG A 963 -13.35 17.39 12.81
CA ARG A 963 -11.99 16.87 12.56
C ARG A 963 -11.05 17.88 11.92
N VAL A 964 -11.55 18.92 11.25
CA VAL A 964 -10.68 19.96 10.67
C VAL A 964 -9.82 20.61 11.76
N PRO A 965 -8.49 20.65 11.63
CA PRO A 965 -7.62 21.29 12.62
C PRO A 965 -7.91 22.79 12.74
N ALA A 966 -7.78 23.35 13.95
CA ALA A 966 -7.94 24.78 14.21
C ALA A 966 -6.71 25.60 13.78
N GLN A 967 -6.24 25.40 12.56
CA GLN A 967 -5.12 26.10 11.95
C GLN A 967 -5.60 26.91 10.72
N PRO A 968 -5.04 28.10 10.46
CA PRO A 968 -5.39 28.88 9.28
C PRO A 968 -5.16 28.11 7.98
N GLY A 969 -6.08 28.25 7.02
CA GLY A 969 -6.01 27.59 5.73
C GLY A 969 -6.51 26.14 5.72
N ARG A 970 -6.80 25.53 6.88
CA ARG A 970 -7.45 24.22 6.95
C ARG A 970 -8.95 24.33 6.71
N GLY A 971 -9.51 23.35 6.01
CA GLY A 971 -10.93 23.32 5.71
C GLY A 971 -11.39 22.03 5.05
N LEU A 972 -12.57 22.12 4.43
CA LEU A 972 -13.22 21.10 3.63
C LEU A 972 -13.56 21.65 2.24
N ASN A 973 -13.41 20.79 1.23
CA ASN A 973 -14.03 20.99 -0.08
C ASN A 973 -15.48 20.48 -0.07
N GLN A 974 -16.18 20.60 -1.21
CA GLN A 974 -17.58 20.17 -1.35
C GLN A 974 -17.82 18.67 -1.12
N GLN A 975 -16.79 17.86 -1.30
CA GLN A 975 -16.79 16.41 -1.11
C GLN A 975 -16.47 16.02 0.34
N ALA A 976 -16.40 16.98 1.27
CA ALA A 976 -16.00 16.79 2.66
C ALA A 976 -14.56 16.27 2.83
N GLU A 977 -13.69 16.51 1.85
CA GLU A 977 -12.27 16.14 1.91
C GLU A 977 -11.46 17.26 2.57
N GLN A 978 -10.44 16.89 3.35
CA GLN A 978 -9.58 17.85 4.04
C GLN A 978 -8.72 18.63 3.04
N ILE A 979 -8.62 19.94 3.24
CA ILE A 979 -7.86 20.82 2.37
C ILE A 979 -6.89 21.71 3.14
N LEU A 980 -5.86 22.19 2.45
CA LEU A 980 -4.99 23.28 2.86
C LEU A 980 -4.96 24.36 1.78
N ILE A 981 -5.37 25.57 2.14
CA ILE A 981 -5.21 26.77 1.30
C ILE A 981 -3.75 27.18 1.26
N ALA A 982 -3.23 27.41 0.06
CA ALA A 982 -1.90 27.94 -0.14
C ALA A 982 -1.81 29.40 0.33
N LEU A 983 -0.73 29.71 1.03
CA LEU A 983 -0.38 31.04 1.45
C LEU A 983 0.12 31.84 0.24
N THR A 984 -0.49 32.99 0.01
CA THR A 984 -0.06 33.95 -1.00
C THR A 984 0.63 35.13 -0.33
N SER A 985 1.92 35.31 -0.59
CA SER A 985 2.75 36.39 -0.06
C SER A 985 2.66 37.65 -0.93
N THR A 986 3.19 38.78 -0.42
CA THR A 986 3.24 40.04 -1.20
C THR A 986 4.30 39.98 -2.30
N GLN A 987 5.31 39.11 -2.15
CA GLN A 987 6.31 38.84 -3.17
C GLN A 987 5.68 38.10 -4.35
N ASP A 988 4.77 37.16 -4.12
CA ASP A 988 4.05 36.46 -5.20
C ASP A 988 3.22 37.43 -6.06
N ILE A 989 2.53 38.38 -5.42
CA ILE A 989 1.79 39.44 -6.14
C ILE A 989 2.74 40.29 -6.99
N ALA A 990 3.88 40.70 -6.42
CA ALA A 990 4.86 41.50 -7.13
C ALA A 990 5.47 40.73 -8.31
N HIS A 991 5.70 39.43 -8.14
CA HIS A 991 6.19 38.54 -9.18
C HIS A 991 5.18 38.44 -10.33
N VAL A 992 3.91 38.14 -10.06
CA VAL A 992 2.87 38.07 -11.09
C VAL A 992 2.70 39.40 -11.83
N SER A 993 2.76 40.52 -11.10
CA SER A 993 2.71 41.86 -11.70
C SER A 993 3.91 42.11 -12.64
N ALA A 994 5.13 41.77 -12.20
CA ALA A 994 6.33 41.90 -13.01
C ALA A 994 6.33 40.98 -14.24
N VAL A 995 5.81 39.75 -14.12
CA VAL A 995 5.66 38.80 -15.24
C VAL A 995 4.67 39.34 -16.26
N ALA A 996 3.53 39.90 -15.82
CA ALA A 996 2.56 40.51 -16.71
C ALA A 996 3.12 41.76 -17.44
N GLU A 997 3.90 42.58 -16.73
CA GLU A 997 4.61 43.73 -17.31
C GLU A 997 5.66 43.29 -18.35
N ALA A 998 6.47 42.28 -18.02
CA ALA A 998 7.45 41.70 -18.94
C ALA A 998 6.80 41.08 -20.19
N ALA A 999 5.59 40.53 -20.04
CA ALA A 999 4.77 40.03 -21.14
C ALA A 999 4.05 41.13 -21.94
N GLY A 1000 4.24 42.41 -21.58
CA GLY A 1000 3.64 43.56 -22.27
C GLY A 1000 2.11 43.68 -22.08
N GLN A 1001 1.56 43.06 -21.04
CA GLN A 1001 0.11 43.11 -20.78
C GLN A 1001 -0.31 44.51 -20.35
N GLN A 1002 -1.31 45.07 -21.04
CA GLN A 1002 -1.88 46.36 -20.65
C GLN A 1002 -2.76 46.19 -19.40
N PRO A 1003 -2.65 47.08 -18.39
CA PRO A 1003 -3.56 47.08 -17.26
C PRO A 1003 -5.02 47.21 -17.70
N VAL A 1004 -5.92 46.56 -16.96
CA VAL A 1004 -7.36 46.66 -17.23
C VAL A 1004 -7.86 48.08 -16.97
N PRO A 1005 -8.94 48.52 -17.65
CA PRO A 1005 -9.55 49.82 -17.41
C PRO A 1005 -9.89 50.00 -15.93
N GLN A 1006 -9.33 51.04 -15.33
CA GLN A 1006 -9.51 51.33 -13.91
C GLN A 1006 -10.91 51.86 -13.61
N LEU A 1007 -11.42 51.56 -12.43
CA LEU A 1007 -12.70 52.05 -11.93
C LEU A 1007 -12.71 53.58 -11.94
N GLN A 1008 -13.54 54.15 -12.80
CA GLN A 1008 -13.72 55.59 -12.87
C GLN A 1008 -14.50 56.07 -11.65
N MET A 1009 -13.96 57.07 -10.96
CA MET A 1009 -14.63 57.77 -9.87
C MET A 1009 -15.13 59.12 -10.34
N LEU A 1010 -16.15 59.65 -9.66
CA LEU A 1010 -16.53 61.04 -9.86
C LEU A 1010 -15.40 61.96 -9.41
N PRO A 1011 -14.96 62.90 -10.26
CA PRO A 1011 -13.88 63.82 -9.92
C PRO A 1011 -14.31 64.74 -8.76
N ASN A 1012 -13.36 65.15 -7.93
CA ASN A 1012 -13.64 66.08 -6.82
C ASN A 1012 -14.10 67.46 -7.30
N ASP A 1013 -13.70 67.81 -8.51
CA ASP A 1013 -14.00 69.07 -9.17
C ASP A 1013 -14.05 68.82 -10.67
N ILE A 1014 -14.97 69.49 -11.37
CA ILE A 1014 -15.14 69.37 -12.81
C ILE A 1014 -15.55 70.72 -13.38
N ALA A 1015 -14.88 71.17 -14.43
CA ALA A 1015 -15.24 72.39 -15.12
C ALA A 1015 -16.32 72.12 -16.18
N VAL A 1016 -17.17 73.11 -16.49
CA VAL A 1016 -18.22 72.96 -17.51
C VAL A 1016 -17.66 72.56 -18.87
N HIS A 1017 -16.47 73.03 -19.24
CA HIS A 1017 -15.82 72.67 -20.52
C HIS A 1017 -15.25 71.24 -20.54
N GLU A 1018 -15.11 70.59 -19.38
CA GLU A 1018 -14.67 69.19 -19.24
C GLU A 1018 -15.86 68.21 -19.33
N LEU A 1019 -17.09 68.71 -19.34
CA LEU A 1019 -18.27 67.89 -19.58
C LEU A 1019 -18.28 67.41 -21.03
N GLU A 1020 -18.46 66.11 -21.24
CA GLU A 1020 -18.55 65.51 -22.56
C GLU A 1020 -19.76 66.07 -23.32
N SER A 1021 -19.57 66.36 -24.61
CA SER A 1021 -20.65 66.80 -25.50
C SER A 1021 -21.72 65.71 -25.60
N THR A 1022 -22.93 66.01 -25.16
CA THR A 1022 -24.06 65.08 -25.21
C THR A 1022 -25.08 65.50 -26.26
N SER A 1023 -25.73 64.50 -26.88
CA SER A 1023 -26.89 64.72 -27.76
C SER A 1023 -28.20 64.91 -26.97
N ALA A 1024 -28.16 64.76 -25.64
CA ALA A 1024 -29.32 64.96 -24.79
C ALA A 1024 -29.75 66.44 -24.79
N PRO A 1025 -31.05 66.74 -24.93
CA PRO A 1025 -31.54 68.11 -24.87
C PRO A 1025 -31.33 68.70 -23.47
N GLY A 1026 -31.01 70.00 -23.40
CA GLY A 1026 -30.90 70.75 -22.16
C GLY A 1026 -29.49 71.30 -21.88
N ILE A 1027 -29.32 71.84 -20.67
CA ILE A 1027 -28.10 72.53 -20.23
C ILE A 1027 -27.22 71.56 -19.44
N PRO A 1028 -25.98 71.29 -19.89
CA PRO A 1028 -25.05 70.44 -19.15
C PRO A 1028 -24.58 71.16 -17.88
N PHE A 1029 -24.74 70.51 -16.72
CA PHE A 1029 -24.39 71.13 -15.44
C PHE A 1029 -23.71 70.21 -14.43
N ALA A 1030 -23.70 68.89 -14.67
CA ALA A 1030 -23.12 67.92 -13.76
C ALA A 1030 -22.62 66.68 -14.51
N ARG A 1031 -21.79 65.88 -13.83
CA ARG A 1031 -21.42 64.53 -14.25
C ARG A 1031 -21.87 63.55 -13.18
N GLY A 1032 -22.45 62.41 -13.55
CA GLY A 1032 -22.94 61.46 -12.55
C GLY A 1032 -23.82 60.35 -13.09
N GLY A 1033 -24.55 59.72 -12.18
CA GLY A 1033 -25.31 58.50 -12.48
C GLY A 1033 -24.44 57.26 -12.58
N ALA A 1034 -25.06 56.12 -12.92
CA ALA A 1034 -24.39 54.82 -12.94
C ALA A 1034 -23.22 54.76 -13.94
N GLN A 1035 -23.33 55.46 -15.08
CA GLN A 1035 -22.33 55.48 -16.15
C GLN A 1035 -21.39 56.70 -16.10
N LEU A 1036 -21.49 57.56 -15.06
CA LEU A 1036 -20.73 58.81 -14.98
C LEU A 1036 -20.85 59.71 -16.22
N SER A 1037 -22.04 59.76 -16.82
CA SER A 1037 -22.32 60.56 -18.01
C SER A 1037 -22.55 62.04 -17.66
N THR A 1038 -22.41 62.92 -18.66
CA THR A 1038 -22.87 64.31 -18.56
C THR A 1038 -24.38 64.37 -18.33
N LEU A 1039 -24.79 65.04 -17.27
CA LEU A 1039 -26.17 65.26 -16.89
C LEU A 1039 -26.61 66.67 -17.28
N CYS A 1040 -27.74 66.75 -17.96
CA CYS A 1040 -28.34 67.99 -18.40
C CYS A 1040 -29.63 68.30 -17.64
N TRP A 1041 -29.90 69.58 -17.44
CA TRP A 1041 -31.22 70.05 -17.03
C TRP A 1041 -31.93 70.58 -18.27
N ASP A 1042 -33.01 69.92 -18.66
CA ASP A 1042 -33.90 70.38 -19.72
C ASP A 1042 -35.10 71.10 -19.09
N PRO A 1043 -35.21 72.44 -19.24
CA PRO A 1043 -36.35 73.20 -18.76
C PRO A 1043 -37.68 72.75 -19.36
N ALA A 1044 -37.69 72.20 -20.58
CA ALA A 1044 -38.90 71.73 -21.24
C ALA A 1044 -39.47 70.47 -20.56
N ALA A 1045 -38.58 69.57 -20.13
CA ALA A 1045 -38.92 68.34 -19.43
C ALA A 1045 -39.17 68.56 -17.92
N SER A 1046 -38.35 69.34 -17.22
CA SER A 1046 -38.55 69.67 -15.81
C SER A 1046 -38.49 71.18 -15.61
N ARG A 1047 -39.65 71.79 -15.37
CA ARG A 1047 -39.80 73.26 -15.30
C ARG A 1047 -39.01 73.89 -14.17
N HIS A 1048 -38.84 73.15 -13.08
CA HIS A 1048 -38.26 73.66 -11.85
C HIS A 1048 -37.07 72.81 -11.40
N LEU A 1049 -36.02 73.49 -10.92
CA LEU A 1049 -34.80 72.89 -10.37
C LEU A 1049 -34.63 73.38 -8.93
N LEU A 1050 -34.64 72.44 -7.98
CA LEU A 1050 -34.51 72.71 -6.56
C LEU A 1050 -33.18 72.18 -6.02
N ALA A 1051 -32.47 73.03 -5.29
CA ALA A 1051 -31.21 72.68 -4.65
C ALA A 1051 -31.27 72.86 -3.13
N PHE A 1052 -30.94 71.82 -2.39
CA PHE A 1052 -30.89 71.84 -0.93
C PHE A 1052 -29.49 71.46 -0.43
N GLY A 1053 -29.05 72.06 0.67
CA GLY A 1053 -27.76 71.71 1.27
C GLY A 1053 -27.27 72.68 2.35
N SER A 1054 -26.28 72.25 3.12
CA SER A 1054 -25.60 73.04 4.14
C SER A 1054 -24.85 74.24 3.57
N GLN A 1055 -24.34 75.12 4.43
CA GLN A 1055 -23.54 76.26 3.98
C GLN A 1055 -22.22 75.78 3.37
N GLY A 1056 -21.78 76.39 2.27
CA GLY A 1056 -20.50 76.08 1.62
C GLY A 1056 -20.47 74.80 0.76
N CYS A 1057 -21.60 74.11 0.55
CA CYS A 1057 -21.62 72.83 -0.17
C CYS A 1057 -21.64 72.92 -1.72
N GLY A 1058 -21.82 74.12 -2.29
CA GLY A 1058 -21.83 74.32 -3.75
C GLY A 1058 -23.17 74.76 -4.37
N LYS A 1059 -24.21 75.07 -3.58
CA LYS A 1059 -25.52 75.53 -4.09
C LYS A 1059 -25.46 76.73 -5.04
N SER A 1060 -24.77 77.81 -4.63
CA SER A 1060 -24.59 78.98 -5.50
C SER A 1060 -23.76 78.65 -6.74
N THR A 1061 -22.88 77.63 -6.69
CA THR A 1061 -22.15 77.17 -7.89
C THR A 1061 -23.11 76.52 -8.89
N LEU A 1062 -24.03 75.67 -8.42
CA LEU A 1062 -25.08 75.10 -9.27
C LEU A 1062 -25.94 76.16 -9.94
N ILE A 1063 -26.46 77.13 -9.16
CA ILE A 1063 -27.24 78.24 -9.72
C ILE A 1063 -26.42 78.96 -10.79
N ARG A 1064 -25.16 79.28 -10.50
CA ARG A 1064 -24.29 79.98 -11.42
C ARG A 1064 -24.09 79.21 -12.72
N THR A 1065 -23.79 77.91 -12.63
CA THR A 1065 -23.56 77.02 -13.78
C THR A 1065 -24.81 76.92 -14.65
N VAL A 1066 -25.96 76.63 -14.04
CA VAL A 1066 -27.23 76.47 -14.77
C VAL A 1066 -27.69 77.80 -15.39
N ALA A 1067 -27.67 78.89 -14.63
CA ALA A 1067 -28.10 80.20 -15.14
C ALA A 1067 -27.16 80.77 -16.20
N THR A 1068 -25.87 80.45 -16.14
CA THR A 1068 -24.94 80.78 -17.25
C THR A 1068 -25.23 79.91 -18.47
N GLY A 1069 -25.53 78.62 -18.29
CA GLY A 1069 -25.95 77.75 -19.39
C GLY A 1069 -27.22 78.23 -20.09
N LEU A 1070 -28.18 78.82 -19.36
CA LEU A 1070 -29.39 79.44 -19.92
C LEU A 1070 -29.09 80.60 -20.89
N THR A 1071 -27.92 81.25 -20.77
CA THR A 1071 -27.54 82.34 -21.71
C THR A 1071 -27.38 81.85 -23.14
N SER A 1072 -27.09 80.55 -23.33
CA SER A 1072 -27.00 79.93 -24.66
C SER A 1072 -28.33 79.89 -25.42
N LEU A 1073 -29.48 80.02 -24.74
CA LEU A 1073 -30.79 80.06 -25.37
C LEU A 1073 -31.08 81.40 -26.08
N GLY A 1074 -30.31 82.45 -25.77
CA GLY A 1074 -30.53 83.81 -26.27
C GLY A 1074 -31.67 84.54 -25.55
N ARG A 1075 -31.62 85.88 -25.59
CA ARG A 1075 -32.54 86.77 -24.85
C ARG A 1075 -33.99 86.68 -25.31
N GLU A 1076 -34.20 86.29 -26.57
CA GLU A 1076 -35.51 86.18 -27.20
C GLU A 1076 -36.28 84.96 -26.69
N ASN A 1077 -35.57 83.94 -26.20
CA ASN A 1077 -36.16 82.69 -25.70
C ASN A 1077 -36.15 82.61 -24.16
N ALA A 1078 -35.21 83.27 -23.48
CA ALA A 1078 -35.08 83.21 -22.03
C ALA A 1078 -34.74 84.56 -21.40
N ARG A 1079 -35.40 84.91 -20.28
CA ARG A 1079 -35.07 86.06 -19.44
C ARG A 1079 -34.92 85.65 -17.98
N LEU A 1080 -33.89 86.17 -17.32
CA LEU A 1080 -33.57 85.83 -15.93
C LEU A 1080 -34.12 86.89 -14.96
N VAL A 1081 -34.85 86.45 -13.94
CA VAL A 1081 -35.22 87.25 -12.77
C VAL A 1081 -34.46 86.70 -11.58
N VAL A 1082 -33.44 87.44 -11.11
CA VAL A 1082 -32.46 86.93 -10.15
C VAL A 1082 -32.68 87.53 -8.78
N PHE A 1083 -32.91 86.69 -7.77
CA PHE A 1083 -33.05 87.05 -6.36
C PHE A 1083 -31.80 86.57 -5.63
N ASP A 1084 -30.97 87.52 -5.20
CA ASP A 1084 -29.64 87.26 -4.66
C ASP A 1084 -29.33 88.24 -3.54
N PHE A 1085 -29.83 87.93 -2.34
CA PHE A 1085 -29.73 88.80 -1.17
C PHE A 1085 -28.30 88.89 -0.61
N ARG A 1086 -27.44 87.91 -0.95
CA ARG A 1086 -26.02 87.91 -0.57
C ARG A 1086 -25.09 88.49 -1.64
N ARG A 1087 -25.62 88.80 -2.83
CA ARG A 1087 -24.86 89.32 -3.98
C ARG A 1087 -23.79 88.34 -4.49
N SER A 1088 -24.06 87.03 -4.37
CA SER A 1088 -23.19 85.92 -4.80
C SER A 1088 -22.99 85.83 -6.32
N HIS A 1089 -23.86 86.46 -7.11
CA HIS A 1089 -23.93 86.35 -8.57
C HIS A 1089 -23.74 87.70 -9.30
N LEU A 1090 -23.27 88.73 -8.61
CA LEU A 1090 -23.11 90.06 -9.19
C LEU A 1090 -22.13 90.03 -10.38
N GLY A 1091 -22.58 90.53 -11.55
CA GLY A 1091 -21.76 90.61 -12.75
C GLY A 1091 -21.49 89.28 -13.46
N VAL A 1092 -22.10 88.17 -13.02
CA VAL A 1092 -21.88 86.85 -13.62
C VAL A 1092 -22.71 86.64 -14.90
N PHE A 1093 -23.94 87.18 -14.94
CA PHE A 1093 -24.84 87.00 -16.06
C PHE A 1093 -24.82 88.22 -16.99
N PRO A 1094 -24.90 88.05 -18.33
CA PRO A 1094 -24.98 89.16 -19.27
C PRO A 1094 -26.17 90.08 -18.94
N ALA A 1095 -25.93 91.40 -18.89
CA ALA A 1095 -26.96 92.38 -18.54
C ALA A 1095 -28.19 92.32 -19.48
N GLU A 1096 -28.01 91.88 -20.72
CA GLU A 1096 -29.07 91.68 -21.70
C GLU A 1096 -29.98 90.48 -21.43
N MET A 1097 -29.54 89.50 -20.62
CA MET A 1097 -30.36 88.34 -20.23
C MET A 1097 -31.17 88.60 -18.95
N VAL A 1098 -30.69 89.50 -18.10
CA VAL A 1098 -31.31 89.79 -16.80
C VAL A 1098 -32.44 90.81 -16.97
N ALA A 1099 -33.67 90.40 -16.66
CA ALA A 1099 -34.85 91.28 -16.65
C ALA A 1099 -34.93 92.09 -15.36
N ALA A 1100 -34.59 91.48 -14.23
CA ALA A 1100 -34.52 92.15 -12.92
C ALA A 1100 -33.50 91.44 -12.01
N TYR A 1101 -32.71 92.22 -11.27
CA TYR A 1101 -31.76 91.72 -10.27
C TYR A 1101 -32.12 92.31 -8.90
N CYS A 1102 -32.53 91.46 -7.97
CA CYS A 1102 -33.03 91.84 -6.65
C CYS A 1102 -32.03 91.46 -5.55
N ALA A 1103 -31.42 92.47 -4.93
CA ALA A 1103 -30.53 92.31 -3.79
C ALA A 1103 -31.13 92.84 -2.46
N SER A 1104 -32.41 93.24 -2.45
CA SER A 1104 -33.10 93.75 -1.26
C SER A 1104 -34.58 93.36 -1.26
N SER A 1105 -35.17 93.30 -0.07
CA SER A 1105 -36.59 92.95 0.12
C SER A 1105 -37.54 93.90 -0.64
N ALA A 1106 -37.28 95.21 -0.62
CA ALA A 1106 -38.15 96.19 -1.29
C ALA A 1106 -38.16 96.01 -2.82
N ALA A 1107 -36.99 95.75 -3.42
CA ALA A 1107 -36.89 95.47 -4.86
C ALA A 1107 -37.56 94.13 -5.23
N ALA A 1108 -37.45 93.13 -4.34
CA ALA A 1108 -38.05 91.82 -4.54
C ALA A 1108 -39.59 91.87 -4.59
N HIS A 1109 -40.25 92.61 -3.67
CA HIS A 1109 -41.71 92.75 -3.67
C HIS A 1109 -42.24 93.38 -4.98
N LYS A 1110 -41.62 94.47 -5.43
CA LYS A 1110 -41.98 95.11 -6.70
C LYS A 1110 -41.80 94.14 -7.87
N THR A 1111 -40.66 93.44 -7.92
CA THR A 1111 -40.35 92.51 -9.01
C THR A 1111 -41.29 91.32 -9.05
N ILE A 1112 -41.71 90.77 -7.90
CA ILE A 1112 -42.75 89.72 -7.87
C ILE A 1112 -44.09 90.27 -8.37
N SER A 1113 -44.49 91.47 -7.97
CA SER A 1113 -45.72 92.10 -8.48
C SER A 1113 -45.69 92.27 -10.00
N ASP A 1114 -44.57 92.74 -10.55
CA ASP A 1114 -44.38 92.93 -11.99
C ASP A 1114 -44.36 91.57 -12.72
N LEU A 1115 -43.73 90.55 -12.12
CA LEU A 1115 -43.69 89.18 -12.63
C LEU A 1115 -45.08 88.55 -12.67
N VAL A 1116 -45.85 88.64 -11.59
CA VAL A 1116 -47.24 88.16 -11.51
C VAL A 1116 -48.10 88.85 -12.57
N THR A 1117 -47.99 90.17 -12.71
CA THR A 1117 -48.73 90.92 -13.74
C THR A 1117 -48.41 90.40 -15.14
N THR A 1118 -47.13 90.14 -15.42
CA THR A 1118 -46.68 89.62 -16.72
C THR A 1118 -47.19 88.20 -16.98
N LEU A 1119 -47.08 87.30 -16.00
CA LEU A 1119 -47.46 85.89 -16.14
C LEU A 1119 -48.97 85.69 -16.13
N SER A 1120 -49.73 86.44 -15.34
CA SER A 1120 -51.19 86.40 -15.35
C SER A 1120 -51.74 86.85 -16.71
N GLY A 1121 -51.07 87.79 -17.39
CA GLY A 1121 -51.40 88.17 -18.77
C GLY A 1121 -51.14 87.07 -19.81
N ARG A 1122 -50.35 86.04 -19.47
CA ARG A 1122 -50.09 84.88 -20.32
C ARG A 1122 -51.02 83.69 -20.03
N LEU A 1123 -51.83 83.75 -18.96
CA LEU A 1123 -52.73 82.66 -18.62
C LEU A 1123 -53.73 82.41 -19.76
N PRO A 1124 -54.00 81.14 -20.09
CA PRO A 1124 -54.92 80.83 -21.16
C PRO A 1124 -56.36 81.21 -20.77
N GLY A 1125 -57.00 82.07 -21.56
CA GLY A 1125 -58.44 82.35 -21.48
C GLY A 1125 -59.30 81.22 -22.04
N SER A 1126 -60.63 81.35 -21.89
CA SER A 1126 -61.61 80.37 -22.37
C SER A 1126 -61.65 80.20 -23.90
N GLU A 1127 -61.09 81.16 -24.63
CA GLU A 1127 -61.14 81.24 -26.10
C GLU A 1127 -60.03 80.43 -26.81
N ILE A 1128 -59.06 79.87 -26.07
CA ILE A 1128 -57.87 79.23 -26.65
C ILE A 1128 -58.15 77.78 -27.01
N THR A 1129 -57.80 77.40 -28.23
CA THR A 1129 -57.98 76.04 -28.73
C THR A 1129 -56.94 75.07 -28.15
N ALA A 1130 -57.23 73.76 -28.16
CA ALA A 1130 -56.28 72.75 -27.68
C ALA A 1130 -54.95 72.72 -28.45
N GLN A 1131 -54.96 73.10 -29.73
CA GLN A 1131 -53.75 73.20 -30.55
C GLN A 1131 -52.92 74.43 -30.16
N GLU A 1132 -53.56 75.59 -30.00
CA GLU A 1132 -52.89 76.80 -29.51
C GLU A 1132 -52.33 76.60 -28.08
N LEU A 1133 -53.06 75.87 -27.22
CA LEU A 1133 -52.60 75.50 -25.88
C LEU A 1133 -51.32 74.65 -25.92
N LYS A 1134 -51.25 73.70 -26.86
CA LYS A 1134 -50.08 72.82 -27.05
C LYS A 1134 -48.88 73.55 -27.64
N GLU A 1135 -49.12 74.49 -28.55
CA GLU A 1135 -48.08 75.25 -29.28
C GLU A 1135 -47.64 76.53 -28.55
N ARG A 1136 -48.39 76.98 -27.54
CA ARG A 1136 -48.18 78.25 -26.81
C ARG A 1136 -48.23 79.49 -27.70
N SER A 1137 -49.16 79.53 -28.65
CA SER A 1137 -49.21 80.58 -29.68
C SER A 1137 -50.02 81.83 -29.31
N TRP A 1138 -50.80 81.82 -28.22
CA TRP A 1138 -51.66 82.96 -27.83
C TRP A 1138 -50.92 84.11 -27.14
N TRP A 1139 -49.66 83.89 -26.75
CA TRP A 1139 -48.76 84.93 -26.27
C TRP A 1139 -47.40 84.76 -26.94
N ASN A 1140 -46.64 85.85 -27.03
CA ASN A 1140 -45.29 85.84 -27.58
C ASN A 1140 -44.32 86.49 -26.59
N GLY A 1141 -43.12 85.94 -26.49
CA GLY A 1141 -42.06 86.44 -25.63
C GLY A 1141 -41.20 85.32 -25.04
N PRO A 1142 -40.14 85.69 -24.31
CA PRO A 1142 -39.26 84.71 -23.69
C PRO A 1142 -39.91 84.01 -22.48
N ASP A 1143 -39.48 82.78 -22.23
CA ASP A 1143 -39.71 82.08 -20.96
C ASP A 1143 -38.96 82.83 -19.84
N ILE A 1144 -39.58 82.91 -18.66
CA ILE A 1144 -39.04 83.62 -17.50
C ILE A 1144 -38.48 82.62 -16.50
N PHE A 1145 -37.19 82.76 -16.21
CA PHE A 1145 -36.46 81.96 -15.23
C PHE A 1145 -36.29 82.76 -13.94
N LEU A 1146 -37.10 82.43 -12.94
CA LEU A 1146 -36.96 82.95 -11.58
C LEU A 1146 -35.84 82.19 -10.87
N VAL A 1147 -34.69 82.84 -10.74
CA VAL A 1147 -33.48 82.31 -10.13
C VAL A 1147 -33.37 82.85 -8.71
N ILE A 1148 -33.47 81.99 -7.70
CA ILE A 1148 -33.44 82.37 -6.28
C ILE A 1148 -32.25 81.70 -5.60
N ASP A 1149 -31.23 82.47 -5.22
CA ASP A 1149 -30.21 81.99 -4.29
C ASP A 1149 -30.63 82.28 -2.84
N ASP A 1150 -30.33 81.35 -1.94
CA ASP A 1150 -30.71 81.40 -0.52
C ASP A 1150 -32.20 81.73 -0.25
N TYR A 1151 -33.11 80.87 -0.72
CA TYR A 1151 -34.56 81.00 -0.50
C TYR A 1151 -34.95 81.26 0.96
N ASP A 1152 -34.22 80.69 1.92
CA ASP A 1152 -34.46 80.87 3.35
C ASP A 1152 -34.25 82.31 3.86
N LEU A 1153 -33.62 83.19 3.08
CA LEU A 1153 -33.48 84.62 3.39
C LEU A 1153 -34.64 85.47 2.87
N LEU A 1154 -35.54 84.90 2.05
CA LEU A 1154 -36.68 85.65 1.53
C LEU A 1154 -37.69 85.98 2.65
N PRO A 1155 -38.31 87.17 2.62
CA PRO A 1155 -39.44 87.49 3.50
C PRO A 1155 -40.57 86.46 3.36
N ALA A 1156 -41.12 86.02 4.49
CA ALA A 1156 -42.25 85.09 4.51
C ALA A 1156 -43.43 85.63 3.69
N GLY A 1157 -44.02 84.80 2.83
CA GLY A 1157 -45.15 85.16 1.99
C GLY A 1157 -44.83 85.98 0.73
N LEU A 1158 -43.57 86.39 0.50
CA LEU A 1158 -43.17 87.19 -0.67
C LEU A 1158 -43.59 86.53 -2.00
N LEU A 1159 -43.50 85.19 -2.09
CA LEU A 1159 -43.80 84.44 -3.30
C LEU A 1159 -45.26 83.95 -3.36
N HIS A 1160 -46.08 84.13 -2.32
CA HIS A 1160 -47.47 83.68 -2.31
C HIS A 1160 -48.29 84.13 -3.53
N PRO A 1161 -48.11 85.34 -4.07
CA PRO A 1161 -48.80 85.75 -5.30
C PRO A 1161 -48.56 84.84 -6.52
N LEU A 1162 -47.47 84.07 -6.55
CA LEU A 1162 -47.19 83.12 -7.62
C LEU A 1162 -47.92 81.77 -7.47
N LYS A 1163 -48.54 81.50 -6.30
CA LYS A 1163 -49.17 80.21 -6.00
C LYS A 1163 -50.19 79.80 -7.07
N GLU A 1164 -51.03 80.72 -7.52
CA GLU A 1164 -52.07 80.45 -8.52
C GLU A 1164 -51.52 80.27 -9.95
N ILE A 1165 -50.28 80.73 -10.21
CA ILE A 1165 -49.63 80.67 -11.52
C ILE A 1165 -48.80 79.38 -11.68
N ILE A 1166 -48.20 78.87 -10.60
CA ILE A 1166 -47.30 77.71 -10.63
C ILE A 1166 -47.95 76.46 -11.25
N PRO A 1167 -49.22 76.12 -10.98
CA PRO A 1167 -49.89 75.02 -11.67
C PRO A 1167 -49.93 75.17 -13.20
N HIS A 1168 -49.94 76.41 -13.69
CA HIS A 1168 -49.93 76.78 -15.10
C HIS A 1168 -48.54 77.18 -15.61
N ALA A 1169 -47.45 76.88 -14.87
CA ALA A 1169 -46.09 77.30 -15.21
C ALA A 1169 -45.66 76.85 -16.61
N ARG A 1170 -46.16 75.69 -17.07
CA ARG A 1170 -45.97 75.24 -18.44
C ARG A 1170 -46.62 76.20 -19.44
N ASP A 1171 -47.83 76.68 -19.22
CA ASP A 1171 -48.55 77.44 -20.25
C ASP A 1171 -48.04 78.88 -20.37
N VAL A 1172 -47.59 79.45 -19.24
CA VAL A 1172 -47.11 80.84 -19.16
C VAL A 1172 -45.60 81.02 -19.35
N GLY A 1173 -44.86 79.91 -19.48
CA GLY A 1173 -43.40 79.94 -19.65
C GLY A 1173 -42.64 80.31 -18.37
N LEU A 1174 -43.11 79.87 -17.19
CA LEU A 1174 -42.44 80.10 -15.91
C LEU A 1174 -41.53 78.93 -15.54
N HIS A 1175 -40.29 79.24 -15.15
CA HIS A 1175 -39.31 78.31 -14.63
C HIS A 1175 -38.76 78.82 -13.31
N ILE A 1176 -38.53 77.91 -12.36
CA ILE A 1176 -38.02 78.27 -11.02
C ILE A 1176 -36.76 77.48 -10.75
N VAL A 1177 -35.64 78.18 -10.58
CA VAL A 1177 -34.36 77.61 -10.19
C VAL A 1177 -34.03 78.17 -8.83
N MET A 1178 -34.07 77.35 -7.77
CA MET A 1178 -33.84 77.85 -6.43
C MET A 1178 -32.87 77.01 -5.61
N ALA A 1179 -32.11 77.69 -4.76
CA ALA A 1179 -31.30 77.09 -3.73
C ALA A 1179 -31.83 77.46 -2.34
N ARG A 1180 -31.81 76.50 -1.42
CA ARG A 1180 -32.17 76.72 -0.01
C ARG A 1180 -31.18 76.01 0.90
N LYS A 1181 -30.95 76.56 2.10
CA LYS A 1181 -30.31 75.79 3.17
C LYS A 1181 -31.10 74.49 3.45
N ALA A 1182 -30.43 73.37 3.73
CA ALA A 1182 -31.11 72.12 4.09
C ALA A 1182 -31.86 72.23 5.43
N GLY A 1183 -31.34 73.05 6.36
CA GLY A 1183 -31.93 73.31 7.67
C GLY A 1183 -33.43 73.61 7.63
N GLY A 1184 -34.24 72.77 8.26
CA GLY A 1184 -35.70 72.94 8.31
C GLY A 1184 -36.39 72.83 6.95
N ALA A 1185 -35.79 72.19 5.96
CA ALA A 1185 -36.36 72.03 4.61
C ALA A 1185 -37.67 71.24 4.64
N ALA A 1186 -37.74 70.18 5.45
CA ALA A 1186 -38.96 69.38 5.62
C ALA A 1186 -40.15 70.24 6.08
N ARG A 1187 -39.92 71.22 6.95
CA ARG A 1187 -40.97 72.17 7.40
C ARG A 1187 -41.32 73.20 6.33
N ALA A 1188 -40.31 73.70 5.61
CA ALA A 1188 -40.54 74.68 4.54
C ALA A 1188 -41.32 74.09 3.35
N LEU A 1189 -41.27 72.79 3.11
CA LEU A 1189 -42.09 72.15 2.08
C LEU A 1189 -43.60 72.21 2.34
N TYR A 1190 -44.05 72.60 3.53
CA TYR A 1190 -45.46 72.92 3.82
C TYR A 1190 -45.86 74.36 3.44
N ASP A 1191 -44.89 75.20 3.05
CA ASP A 1191 -45.19 76.51 2.46
C ASP A 1191 -46.02 76.32 1.18
N PRO A 1192 -47.12 77.08 0.99
CA PRO A 1192 -48.03 76.87 -0.15
C PRO A 1192 -47.35 76.95 -1.52
N VAL A 1193 -46.29 77.75 -1.67
CA VAL A 1193 -45.57 77.89 -2.94
C VAL A 1193 -44.68 76.69 -3.18
N LEU A 1194 -43.92 76.26 -2.17
CA LEU A 1194 -43.04 75.10 -2.29
C LEU A 1194 -43.82 73.79 -2.44
N ALA A 1195 -45.01 73.69 -1.87
CA ALA A 1195 -45.93 72.57 -2.08
C ALA A 1195 -46.36 72.45 -3.56
N GLU A 1196 -46.81 73.55 -4.18
CA GLU A 1196 -47.18 73.55 -5.60
C GLU A 1196 -45.99 73.22 -6.51
N ILE A 1197 -44.80 73.74 -6.20
CA ILE A 1197 -43.59 73.41 -6.96
C ILE A 1197 -43.24 71.92 -6.83
N LYS A 1198 -43.38 71.35 -5.63
CA LYS A 1198 -43.14 69.92 -5.38
C LYS A 1198 -44.12 69.05 -6.18
N ASP A 1199 -45.39 69.45 -6.26
CA ASP A 1199 -46.43 68.69 -6.98
C ASP A 1199 -46.19 68.65 -8.50
N GLN A 1200 -45.43 69.61 -9.04
CA GLN A 1200 -44.95 69.63 -10.43
C GLN A 1200 -43.75 68.71 -10.70
N ALA A 1201 -43.36 67.86 -9.73
CA ALA A 1201 -42.27 66.88 -9.81
C ALA A 1201 -40.93 67.50 -10.31
N PRO A 1202 -40.36 68.45 -9.55
CA PRO A 1202 -39.17 69.19 -9.95
C PRO A 1202 -37.94 68.28 -9.99
N GLN A 1203 -36.90 68.72 -10.70
CA GLN A 1203 -35.57 68.12 -10.56
C GLN A 1203 -34.95 68.59 -9.24
N VAL A 1204 -34.45 67.65 -8.44
CA VAL A 1204 -33.94 67.93 -7.10
C VAL A 1204 -32.47 67.54 -7.00
N VAL A 1205 -31.67 68.46 -6.45
CA VAL A 1205 -30.25 68.25 -6.14
C VAL A 1205 -30.05 68.46 -4.64
N LEU A 1206 -29.71 67.40 -3.92
CA LEU A 1206 -29.41 67.44 -2.50
C LEU A 1206 -27.89 67.33 -2.30
N PHE A 1207 -27.27 68.45 -1.94
CA PHE A 1207 -25.87 68.49 -1.51
C PHE A 1207 -25.72 67.97 -0.07
N SER A 1208 -24.49 68.04 0.45
CA SER A 1208 -24.16 67.77 1.86
C SER A 1208 -25.18 68.41 2.82
N ALA A 1209 -25.79 67.60 3.67
CA ALA A 1209 -26.80 67.98 4.66
C ALA A 1209 -26.68 67.11 5.91
N ASP A 1210 -27.17 67.60 7.05
CA ASP A 1210 -27.18 66.83 8.30
C ASP A 1210 -28.19 65.68 8.20
N ARG A 1211 -27.81 64.50 8.72
CA ARG A 1211 -28.69 63.32 8.76
C ARG A 1211 -29.93 63.57 9.63
N GLU A 1212 -29.85 64.46 10.62
CA GLU A 1212 -30.98 64.81 11.49
C GLU A 1212 -32.15 65.48 10.74
N GLU A 1213 -31.93 66.05 9.55
CA GLU A 1213 -32.99 66.67 8.73
C GLU A 1213 -33.95 65.64 8.12
N GLY A 1214 -33.59 64.35 8.15
CA GLY A 1214 -34.37 63.28 7.52
C GLY A 1214 -34.36 63.36 5.98
N PRO A 1215 -35.28 62.65 5.30
CA PRO A 1215 -35.36 62.67 3.85
C PRO A 1215 -35.98 63.97 3.32
N ILE A 1216 -35.28 64.65 2.40
CA ILE A 1216 -35.77 65.86 1.73
C ILE A 1216 -36.21 65.46 0.31
N LEU A 1217 -37.50 65.62 0.03
CA LEU A 1217 -38.13 65.24 -1.25
C LEU A 1217 -37.87 63.78 -1.67
N GLY A 1218 -37.65 62.88 -0.70
CA GLY A 1218 -37.37 61.46 -0.93
C GLY A 1218 -35.89 61.10 -0.95
N ILE A 1219 -34.98 62.07 -0.93
CA ILE A 1219 -33.52 61.84 -0.87
C ILE A 1219 -33.06 61.91 0.59
N LYS A 1220 -32.38 60.86 1.07
CA LYS A 1220 -31.77 60.84 2.41
C LYS A 1220 -30.61 61.84 2.49
N ALA A 1221 -30.64 62.72 3.50
CA ALA A 1221 -29.56 63.64 3.80
C ALA A 1221 -28.29 62.91 4.28
N GLU A 1222 -27.13 63.34 3.81
CA GLU A 1222 -25.83 62.82 4.24
C GLU A 1222 -24.73 63.87 4.05
N THR A 1223 -23.62 63.67 4.74
CA THR A 1223 -22.42 64.50 4.58
C THR A 1223 -21.70 64.15 3.28
N LEU A 1224 -21.51 65.13 2.41
CA LEU A 1224 -20.86 64.99 1.10
C LEU A 1224 -19.73 66.01 0.91
N PRO A 1225 -18.74 65.71 0.05
CA PRO A 1225 -17.76 66.69 -0.42
C PRO A 1225 -18.41 67.91 -1.09
N VAL A 1226 -17.65 69.01 -1.21
CA VAL A 1226 -18.12 70.22 -1.90
C VAL A 1226 -18.38 69.93 -3.38
N GLY A 1227 -19.50 70.42 -3.90
CA GLY A 1227 -19.92 70.17 -5.29
C GLY A 1227 -20.54 68.79 -5.52
N ARG A 1228 -20.43 67.87 -4.55
CA ARG A 1228 -21.02 66.53 -4.59
C ARG A 1228 -22.47 66.58 -4.10
N ALA A 1229 -23.37 65.94 -4.84
CA ALA A 1229 -24.78 65.91 -4.51
C ALA A 1229 -25.44 64.59 -4.93
N LYS A 1230 -26.58 64.29 -4.32
CA LYS A 1230 -27.53 63.27 -4.80
C LYS A 1230 -28.59 63.95 -5.66
N MET A 1231 -28.90 63.34 -6.80
CA MET A 1231 -29.88 63.90 -7.74
C MET A 1231 -31.07 62.97 -7.94
N GLN A 1232 -32.24 63.58 -8.11
CA GLN A 1232 -33.49 62.91 -8.44
C GLN A 1232 -34.21 63.69 -9.54
N ILE A 1233 -34.71 62.97 -10.54
CA ILE A 1233 -35.48 63.53 -11.65
C ILE A 1233 -36.88 62.93 -11.58
N ARG A 1234 -37.92 63.77 -11.37
CA ARG A 1234 -39.33 63.36 -11.31
C ARG A 1234 -39.59 62.17 -10.39
N GLY A 1235 -39.02 62.18 -9.19
CA GLY A 1235 -39.17 61.09 -8.23
C GLY A 1235 -38.22 59.90 -8.44
N THR A 1236 -37.51 59.80 -9.58
CA THR A 1236 -36.55 58.72 -9.85
C THR A 1236 -35.14 59.13 -9.43
N ALA A 1237 -34.49 58.33 -8.58
CA ALA A 1237 -33.12 58.61 -8.15
C ALA A 1237 -32.14 58.42 -9.32
N VAL A 1238 -31.34 59.43 -9.61
CA VAL A 1238 -30.24 59.34 -10.58
C VAL A 1238 -28.95 58.91 -9.89
N GLY A 1239 -28.82 59.16 -8.59
CA GLY A 1239 -27.67 58.76 -7.78
C GLY A 1239 -26.72 59.93 -7.50
N MET A 1240 -25.45 59.60 -7.28
CA MET A 1240 -24.41 60.58 -6.96
C MET A 1240 -23.99 61.36 -8.21
N VAL A 1241 -23.82 62.67 -8.05
CA VAL A 1241 -23.42 63.59 -9.12
C VAL A 1241 -22.40 64.60 -8.59
N GLN A 1242 -21.46 64.99 -9.45
CA GLN A 1242 -20.57 66.11 -9.24
C GLN A 1242 -21.06 67.30 -10.08
N ILE A 1243 -21.39 68.41 -9.42
CA ILE A 1243 -21.79 69.64 -10.10
C ILE A 1243 -20.56 70.31 -10.72
N ALA A 1244 -20.71 70.70 -11.98
CA ALA A 1244 -19.65 71.41 -12.69
C ALA A 1244 -19.57 72.87 -12.26
N ARG A 1245 -18.35 73.39 -12.16
CA ARG A 1245 -18.10 74.82 -11.96
C ARG A 1245 -17.77 75.51 -13.27
N LEU A 1246 -18.10 76.80 -13.34
CA LEU A 1246 -17.57 77.65 -14.39
C LEU A 1246 -16.06 77.83 -14.14
N GLY A 1247 -15.24 77.45 -15.11
CA GLY A 1247 -13.79 77.68 -15.03
C GLY A 1247 -13.53 79.18 -14.87
N GLY A 1248 -12.61 79.56 -13.97
CA GLY A 1248 -12.04 80.89 -14.05
C GLY A 1248 -11.40 81.04 -15.41
N GLN A 1249 -11.66 82.15 -16.11
CA GLN A 1249 -10.71 82.57 -17.14
C GLN A 1249 -9.35 82.64 -16.44
N SER A 1250 -8.40 81.84 -16.92
CA SER A 1250 -7.00 81.93 -16.51
C SER A 1250 -6.49 83.36 -16.63
#